data_AF-A0A554KM80-F1
#
_entry.id   AF-A0A554KM80-F1
#
_cell.length_a   1.000
_cell.length_b   1.000
_cell.length_c   1.000
_cell.angle_alpha   90.00
_cell.angle_beta   90.00
_cell.angle_gamma   90.00
#
_symmetry.space_group_name_H-M   'P 1'
#
loop_
_entity.id
_entity.type
_entity.pdbx_description
1 polymer ?
#
loop_
_entity_poly.entity_id
_entity_poly.type
_entity_poly.pdbx_seq_one_letter_code
_entity_poly.pdbx_strand_id
1 'polypeptide(L)'
;MEKLNFDRNFDEANTKLESSKLELKKLLEEEILDETSRIRLTRVLQLVERYRPERNSNSNKEEQGQSLWLKYIETFLRSLPALTSHLTRRKEKPKQEDPEKLPAKSFLTAEKTIQNLRELRHFDFEIYKEQGFSDDEIIDQERSGEVIKKETLDSSLSLSYEQKNWGVERICLDGVQNHLPSDSKGERVWVKCLIDGEWLDIDRARANQEKIEAVRFADDGVGFDVKNLVLLHSTKAGEQGSVGQFGEGIKMISAAALREGIDVEFESQDWRARPVAKPVTFKNTRDKKEEEIKQLTFAAEYLNGEPMIGSRTTFWKPNQQFIDEVLKVEEKVLALDKKYRPVFVGETGQIAKLEPGKMYIKGILVGERDTLLSYNFNDIQTNRDRNTTMIHEGTLDRKIKGILSEISDVKLVKTLIARAVANPGQEGEDYHYSITPKTPTVWVTAFYELFGEDAVIDTGFEPPKNLKVPEMKKIKLPRGLQHTLIKAGVKTEQQAIPDFYEETIKTSLTLDYGKDVWGEERILLDTIQNHLPHDSGGCSIWLRFKTKDGKWRDYNEISHFKNEDIEALKVSDDGRGYEVSALELLHSTKEGTEAAGRFGEGLKMVSAAALRSNIGITLRSRDWVASPVAIPREVNGLEVNQLGFQVVNSIKDKKPKPDDPYDAHSRSSTTFEKPSIGLIDEFRTVDKKVLALNSDPLVDKTETGDIVSLGSGLLYAREIIIPGDHQLMFSYHFPKIEIKNRDRNTLSPEELKGAVGSVLERTGSPEVIRTFLLNARIDAQGENRNGKTKLEFDVDFLPKDSGIWKKVFEETFGSDVSVRDVRGDDFNAMHQNLHVGLELISMPSSVARMLEYVGLPTYKQRLYEMTDVIHIPYEELTGQEKEILELLPMIDEFLPGNRSSEIVVYEPKYSGQHVAAGFADGSKIHLSRSTLSFFERAADVYVHEKTHHNTSLAPDASAGFRNYLTLAASSMALSMLDKLKSARAN
;
A
#
# COMPACT_ATOMS: atom_id res chain seq x y z
N MET A 1 -30.14 -27.81 54.63
CA MET A 1 -30.16 -26.38 54.27
C MET A 1 -30.90 -26.14 52.95
N GLU A 2 -31.09 -27.16 52.10
CA GLU A 2 -31.75 -27.06 50.78
C GLU A 2 -33.28 -26.96 50.85
N LYS A 3 -33.97 -27.75 51.67
CA LYS A 3 -35.44 -27.68 51.83
C LYS A 3 -36.00 -26.29 52.17
N LEU A 4 -35.28 -25.55 53.01
CA LEU A 4 -35.65 -24.19 53.44
C LEU A 4 -35.49 -23.15 52.31
N ASN A 5 -34.61 -23.42 51.34
CA ASN A 5 -34.49 -22.62 50.12
C ASN A 5 -35.58 -23.00 49.09
N PHE A 6 -35.97 -24.28 48.99
CA PHE A 6 -37.04 -24.71 48.09
C PHE A 6 -38.43 -24.26 48.52
N ASP A 7 -38.79 -24.41 49.81
CA ASP A 7 -40.06 -23.88 50.32
C ASP A 7 -40.11 -22.34 50.15
N ARG A 8 -38.98 -21.64 50.36
CA ARG A 8 -38.88 -20.20 50.10
C ARG A 8 -39.06 -19.85 48.61
N ASN A 9 -38.45 -20.62 47.71
CA ASN A 9 -38.58 -20.42 46.26
C ASN A 9 -39.99 -20.77 45.76
N PHE A 10 -40.64 -21.78 46.35
CA PHE A 10 -42.06 -22.11 46.11
C PHE A 10 -42.96 -20.97 46.56
N ASP A 11 -42.77 -20.44 47.77
CA ASP A 11 -43.53 -19.30 48.28
C ASP A 11 -43.31 -18.04 47.42
N GLU A 12 -42.08 -17.83 46.95
CA GLU A 12 -41.75 -16.73 46.03
C GLU A 12 -42.43 -16.93 44.65
N ALA A 13 -42.41 -18.14 44.10
CA ALA A 13 -43.11 -18.48 42.85
C ALA A 13 -44.63 -18.35 42.99
N ASN A 14 -45.20 -18.77 44.13
CA ASN A 14 -46.62 -18.64 44.44
C ASN A 14 -47.00 -17.16 44.57
N THR A 15 -46.14 -16.35 45.20
CA THR A 15 -46.31 -14.89 45.30
C THR A 15 -46.25 -14.23 43.93
N LYS A 16 -45.32 -14.63 43.06
CA LYS A 16 -45.24 -14.17 41.67
C LYS A 16 -46.49 -14.56 40.88
N LEU A 17 -47.00 -15.78 41.06
CA LEU A 17 -48.24 -16.26 40.43
C LEU A 17 -49.43 -15.42 40.89
N GLU A 18 -49.61 -15.20 42.18
CA GLU A 18 -50.70 -14.37 42.73
C GLU A 18 -50.60 -12.91 42.27
N SER A 19 -49.38 -12.35 42.21
CA SER A 19 -49.14 -11.02 41.67
C SER A 19 -49.57 -10.92 40.20
N SER A 20 -49.17 -11.89 39.36
CA SER A 20 -49.57 -11.93 37.95
C SER A 20 -51.07 -12.21 37.76
N LYS A 21 -51.69 -13.01 38.64
CA LYS A 21 -53.14 -13.27 38.65
C LYS A 21 -53.93 -12.00 38.98
N LEU A 22 -53.45 -11.20 39.93
CA LEU A 22 -54.04 -9.91 40.26
C LEU A 22 -53.90 -8.92 39.11
N GLU A 23 -52.74 -8.92 38.44
CA GLU A 23 -52.49 -8.12 37.24
C GLU A 23 -53.44 -8.50 36.08
N LEU A 24 -53.68 -9.80 35.87
CA LEU A 24 -54.68 -10.29 34.90
C LEU A 24 -56.10 -9.83 35.22
N LYS A 25 -56.50 -9.89 36.50
CA LYS A 25 -57.83 -9.43 36.94
C LYS A 25 -58.02 -7.94 36.67
N LYS A 26 -57.00 -7.13 36.97
CA LYS A 26 -57.01 -5.69 36.67
C LYS A 26 -57.13 -5.41 35.16
N LEU A 27 -56.43 -6.15 34.32
CA LEU A 27 -56.54 -6.00 32.87
C LEU A 27 -57.93 -6.38 32.33
N LEU A 28 -58.60 -7.38 32.94
CA LEU A 28 -59.97 -7.75 32.58
C LEU A 28 -61.02 -6.68 32.94
N GLU A 29 -60.73 -5.85 33.94
CA GLU A 29 -61.57 -4.73 34.38
C GLU A 29 -61.42 -3.49 33.46
N GLU A 30 -60.43 -3.43 32.57
CA GLU A 30 -60.24 -2.29 31.66
C GLU A 30 -61.28 -2.30 30.52
N GLU A 31 -62.01 -1.19 30.34
CA GLU A 31 -63.11 -1.07 29.36
C GLU A 31 -62.65 -1.20 27.90
N ILE A 32 -61.39 -0.88 27.60
CA ILE A 32 -60.80 -0.83 26.25
C ILE A 32 -60.15 -2.15 25.80
N LEU A 33 -60.19 -3.22 26.61
CA LEU A 33 -59.62 -4.52 26.24
C LEU A 33 -60.50 -5.25 25.20
N ASP A 34 -59.89 -5.67 24.09
CA ASP A 34 -60.57 -6.40 23.01
C ASP A 34 -61.08 -7.79 23.45
N GLU A 35 -62.11 -8.28 22.77
CA GLU A 35 -62.80 -9.53 23.13
C GLU A 35 -61.90 -10.77 23.04
N THR A 36 -60.95 -10.80 22.11
CA THR A 36 -60.00 -11.91 21.96
C THR A 36 -59.04 -11.95 23.14
N SER A 37 -58.53 -10.79 23.56
CA SER A 37 -57.72 -10.66 24.77
C SER A 37 -58.51 -11.04 26.03
N ARG A 38 -59.79 -10.61 26.17
CA ARG A 38 -60.64 -11.02 27.30
C ARG A 38 -60.81 -12.54 27.39
N ILE A 39 -61.07 -13.21 26.27
CA ILE A 39 -61.19 -14.67 26.21
C ILE A 39 -59.88 -15.35 26.62
N ARG A 40 -58.73 -14.83 26.13
CA ARG A 40 -57.40 -15.36 26.47
C ARG A 40 -57.11 -15.25 27.97
N LEU A 41 -57.28 -14.07 28.57
CA LEU A 41 -57.02 -13.88 30.00
C LEU A 41 -57.95 -14.73 30.86
N THR A 42 -59.22 -14.86 30.47
CA THR A 42 -60.19 -15.72 31.16
C THR A 42 -59.77 -17.19 31.13
N ARG A 43 -59.30 -17.69 29.98
CA ARG A 43 -58.76 -19.06 29.88
C ARG A 43 -57.52 -19.26 30.75
N VAL A 44 -56.62 -18.27 30.82
CA VAL A 44 -55.43 -18.33 31.68
C VAL A 44 -55.84 -18.42 33.16
N LEU A 45 -56.84 -17.65 33.60
CA LEU A 45 -57.37 -17.76 34.96
C LEU A 45 -57.98 -19.14 35.24
N GLN A 46 -58.72 -19.72 34.28
CA GLN A 46 -59.23 -21.10 34.40
C GLN A 46 -58.09 -22.14 34.49
N LEU A 47 -56.99 -21.96 33.75
CA LEU A 47 -55.81 -22.82 33.86
C LEU A 47 -55.14 -22.70 35.23
N VAL A 48 -55.02 -21.49 35.77
CA VAL A 48 -54.49 -21.27 37.12
C VAL A 48 -55.39 -21.92 38.17
N GLU A 49 -56.71 -21.81 38.07
CA GLU A 49 -57.62 -22.48 39.00
C GLU A 49 -57.55 -24.01 38.90
N ARG A 50 -57.38 -24.55 37.68
CA ARG A 50 -57.38 -26.00 37.45
C ARG A 50 -56.07 -26.69 37.80
N TYR A 51 -54.93 -26.03 37.61
CA TYR A 51 -53.59 -26.66 37.68
C TYR A 51 -52.71 -26.10 38.79
N ARG A 52 -53.23 -25.24 39.67
CA ARG A 52 -52.49 -24.80 40.85
C ARG A 52 -52.39 -25.95 41.86
N PRO A 53 -51.21 -26.20 42.44
CA PRO A 53 -51.07 -27.14 43.56
C PRO A 53 -51.93 -26.73 44.76
N GLU A 54 -52.76 -27.65 45.27
CA GLU A 54 -53.54 -27.45 46.50
C GLU A 54 -52.69 -27.82 47.72
N ARG A 55 -51.96 -26.85 48.29
CA ARG A 55 -51.36 -27.00 49.62
C ARG A 55 -52.29 -26.32 50.64
N ASN A 56 -52.88 -27.11 51.55
CA ASN A 56 -53.60 -26.60 52.71
C ASN A 56 -52.61 -25.85 53.63
N SER A 57 -52.48 -24.54 53.47
CA SER A 57 -52.02 -23.70 54.57
C SER A 57 -53.13 -23.73 55.63
N ASN A 58 -52.84 -24.33 56.78
CA ASN A 58 -53.70 -24.27 57.96
C ASN A 58 -53.90 -22.80 58.39
N SER A 59 -54.87 -22.11 57.79
CA SER A 59 -55.48 -20.90 58.34
C SER A 59 -56.78 -20.61 57.59
N ASN A 60 -57.88 -20.83 58.32
CA ASN A 60 -59.25 -20.32 58.11
C ASN A 60 -60.11 -20.98 57.03
N LYS A 61 -60.79 -22.05 57.48
CA LYS A 61 -62.16 -22.37 57.06
C LYS A 61 -63.10 -21.23 57.46
N GLU A 62 -63.84 -20.67 56.51
CA GLU A 62 -65.28 -20.37 56.61
C GLU A 62 -65.82 -19.82 55.27
N GLU A 63 -67.07 -20.17 54.97
CA GLU A 63 -67.90 -19.78 53.80
C GLU A 63 -67.75 -20.58 52.50
N GLN A 64 -68.35 -21.78 52.50
CA GLN A 64 -69.07 -22.28 51.32
C GLN A 64 -70.36 -21.45 51.14
N GLY A 65 -70.41 -20.65 50.07
CA GLY A 65 -71.61 -19.95 49.61
C GLY A 65 -71.71 -20.03 48.09
N GLN A 66 -72.74 -20.72 47.63
CA GLN A 66 -73.07 -21.02 46.23
C GLN A 66 -72.86 -19.86 45.24
N SER A 67 -72.15 -20.14 44.15
CA SER A 67 -72.22 -19.57 42.79
C SER A 67 -73.22 -18.40 42.57
N LEU A 68 -72.85 -17.18 43.02
CA LEU A 68 -73.52 -15.94 42.61
C LEU A 68 -73.02 -15.42 41.23
N TRP A 69 -71.89 -15.92 40.74
CA TRP A 69 -71.21 -15.37 39.56
C TRP A 69 -71.88 -15.76 38.22
N LEU A 70 -72.44 -16.97 38.12
CA LEU A 70 -73.15 -17.44 36.92
C LEU A 70 -74.44 -16.63 36.64
N LYS A 71 -75.13 -16.15 37.68
CA LYS A 71 -76.31 -15.25 37.55
C LYS A 71 -75.93 -13.84 37.10
N TYR A 72 -74.71 -13.39 37.39
CA TYR A 72 -74.23 -12.06 37.04
C TYR A 72 -73.95 -11.95 35.53
N ILE A 73 -73.40 -13.01 34.91
CA ILE A 73 -73.14 -13.07 33.47
C ILE A 73 -74.43 -13.17 32.65
N GLU A 74 -75.41 -13.94 33.13
CA GLU A 74 -76.69 -14.13 32.42
C GLU A 74 -77.53 -12.83 32.40
N THR A 75 -77.35 -11.98 33.41
CA THR A 75 -77.99 -10.66 33.49
C THR A 75 -77.27 -9.61 32.63
N PHE A 76 -75.93 -9.68 32.56
CA PHE A 76 -75.10 -8.76 31.79
C PHE A 76 -75.19 -8.97 30.27
N LEU A 77 -75.37 -10.21 29.81
CA LEU A 77 -75.49 -10.53 28.38
C LEU A 77 -76.86 -10.19 27.78
N ARG A 78 -77.90 -9.96 28.61
CA ARG A 78 -79.27 -9.62 28.14
C ARG A 78 -79.52 -8.12 27.96
N SER A 79 -78.58 -7.24 28.31
CA SER A 79 -78.83 -5.79 28.40
C SER A 79 -78.08 -4.91 27.39
N LEU A 80 -77.66 -5.42 26.23
CA LEU A 80 -77.10 -4.57 25.18
C LEU A 80 -78.00 -4.53 23.94
N PRO A 81 -78.55 -3.34 23.64
CA PRO A 81 -78.43 -2.82 22.29
C PRO A 81 -77.88 -1.38 22.22
N ALA A 82 -77.14 -1.17 21.13
CA ALA A 82 -76.48 0.03 20.60
C ALA A 82 -77.14 1.40 20.82
N LEU A 83 -76.33 2.45 21.05
CA LEU A 83 -76.12 3.62 20.16
C LEU A 83 -75.43 4.82 20.85
N THR A 84 -74.28 5.21 20.27
CA THR A 84 -73.79 6.57 19.95
C THR A 84 -73.82 7.76 20.94
N SER A 85 -72.70 8.48 20.87
CA SER A 85 -72.52 9.95 20.74
C SER A 85 -72.08 10.76 21.97
N HIS A 86 -70.96 11.46 21.72
CA HIS A 86 -70.48 12.73 22.27
C HIS A 86 -71.17 13.30 23.52
N LEU A 87 -70.38 13.51 24.59
CA LEU A 87 -69.97 14.86 25.01
C LEU A 87 -68.97 14.83 26.19
N THR A 88 -67.93 15.63 26.01
CA THR A 88 -66.77 15.91 26.86
C THR A 88 -67.09 16.59 28.19
N ARG A 89 -66.38 16.21 29.28
CA ARG A 89 -65.71 17.20 30.15
C ARG A 89 -64.60 16.61 31.03
N ARG A 90 -63.43 17.22 30.89
CA ARG A 90 -62.16 17.00 31.61
C ARG A 90 -62.32 16.99 33.14
N LYS A 91 -61.81 15.94 33.78
CA LYS A 91 -61.05 16.01 35.04
C LYS A 91 -59.81 15.11 34.89
N GLU A 92 -58.68 15.69 35.25
CA GLU A 92 -57.31 15.20 35.46
C GLU A 92 -56.95 13.76 35.03
N LYS A 93 -55.99 13.67 34.11
CA LYS A 93 -55.39 12.44 33.54
C LYS A 93 -54.63 11.63 34.60
N PRO A 94 -54.96 10.35 34.84
CA PRO A 94 -53.94 9.32 35.04
C PRO A 94 -53.28 9.05 33.68
N LYS A 95 -52.00 8.66 33.67
CA LYS A 95 -51.25 8.30 32.46
C LYS A 95 -52.05 7.30 31.60
N GLN A 96 -52.54 7.75 30.44
CA GLN A 96 -53.12 6.87 29.42
C GLN A 96 -51.98 6.02 28.84
N GLU A 97 -52.01 4.72 29.10
CA GLU A 97 -51.25 3.74 28.32
C GLU A 97 -51.84 3.68 26.91
N ASP A 98 -50.95 3.54 25.93
CA ASP A 98 -51.24 3.55 24.50
C ASP A 98 -52.23 2.41 24.14
N PRO A 99 -53.40 2.68 23.52
CA PRO A 99 -54.38 1.63 23.21
C PRO A 99 -53.81 0.52 22.29
N GLU A 100 -52.76 0.80 21.53
CA GLU A 100 -52.04 -0.20 20.73
C GLU A 100 -51.12 -1.13 21.57
N LYS A 101 -50.78 -0.76 22.81
CA LYS A 101 -49.90 -1.56 23.71
C LYS A 101 -50.67 -2.46 24.66
N LEU A 102 -51.97 -2.24 24.86
CA LEU A 102 -52.83 -3.04 25.73
C LEU A 102 -52.88 -4.54 25.32
N PRO A 103 -53.04 -4.88 24.02
CA PRO A 103 -53.05 -6.27 23.57
C PRO A 103 -51.70 -6.98 23.76
N ALA A 104 -50.60 -6.25 23.61
CA ALA A 104 -49.25 -6.78 23.84
C ALA A 104 -48.99 -7.01 25.35
N LYS A 105 -49.44 -6.06 26.19
CA LYS A 105 -49.36 -6.18 27.65
C LYS A 105 -50.23 -7.34 28.15
N SER A 106 -51.46 -7.49 27.66
CA SER A 106 -52.34 -8.62 28.02
C SER A 106 -51.74 -9.96 27.62
N PHE A 107 -51.10 -10.03 26.45
CA PHE A 107 -50.38 -11.23 26.00
C PHE A 107 -49.18 -11.53 26.90
N LEU A 108 -48.34 -10.54 27.20
CA LEU A 108 -47.16 -10.71 28.07
C LEU A 108 -47.55 -11.11 29.49
N THR A 109 -48.60 -10.51 30.06
CA THR A 109 -49.10 -10.86 31.40
C THR A 109 -49.72 -12.26 31.41
N ALA A 110 -50.39 -12.69 30.34
CA ALA A 110 -50.88 -14.06 30.18
C ALA A 110 -49.73 -15.08 30.15
N GLU A 111 -48.71 -14.84 29.32
CA GLU A 111 -47.51 -15.69 29.22
C GLU A 111 -46.76 -15.75 30.56
N LYS A 112 -46.54 -14.59 31.19
CA LYS A 112 -45.91 -14.51 32.53
C LYS A 112 -46.68 -15.31 33.58
N THR A 113 -48.01 -15.28 33.55
CA THR A 113 -48.85 -16.03 34.50
C THR A 113 -48.74 -17.54 34.25
N ILE A 114 -48.72 -17.98 32.99
CA ILE A 114 -48.53 -19.39 32.64
C ILE A 114 -47.13 -19.85 33.05
N GLN A 115 -46.10 -19.03 32.81
CA GLN A 115 -44.72 -19.32 33.21
C GLN A 115 -44.60 -19.45 34.73
N ASN A 116 -45.17 -18.51 35.50
CA ASN A 116 -45.19 -18.59 36.96
C ASN A 116 -45.93 -19.84 37.47
N LEU A 117 -47.02 -20.26 36.80
CA LEU A 117 -47.74 -21.49 37.14
C LEU A 117 -46.89 -22.73 36.87
N ARG A 118 -46.12 -22.75 35.77
CA ARG A 118 -45.19 -23.83 35.44
C ARG A 118 -44.02 -23.91 36.43
N GLU A 119 -43.44 -22.77 36.78
CA GLU A 119 -42.38 -22.68 37.81
C GLU A 119 -42.89 -23.17 39.16
N LEU A 120 -44.11 -22.78 39.56
CA LEU A 120 -44.72 -23.27 40.79
C LEU A 120 -44.91 -24.79 40.79
N ARG A 121 -45.35 -25.37 39.66
CA ARG A 121 -45.48 -26.83 39.50
C ARG A 121 -44.12 -27.54 39.46
N HIS A 122 -43.09 -26.91 38.92
CA HIS A 122 -41.73 -27.45 38.93
C HIS A 122 -41.18 -27.51 40.35
N PHE A 123 -41.36 -26.45 41.16
CA PHE A 123 -40.97 -26.50 42.57
C PHE A 123 -41.80 -27.48 43.39
N ASP A 124 -43.10 -27.62 43.12
CA ASP A 124 -43.96 -28.64 43.73
C ASP A 124 -43.44 -30.06 43.44
N PHE A 125 -43.01 -30.30 42.20
CA PHE A 125 -42.40 -31.56 41.75
C PHE A 125 -41.02 -31.82 42.38
N GLU A 126 -40.15 -30.81 42.47
CA GLU A 126 -38.84 -30.93 43.15
C GLU A 126 -38.99 -31.21 44.66
N ILE A 127 -40.00 -30.61 45.31
CA ILE A 127 -40.35 -30.90 46.71
C ILE A 127 -40.93 -32.32 46.86
N TYR A 128 -41.64 -32.83 45.84
CA TYR A 128 -42.11 -34.21 45.78
C TYR A 128 -40.95 -35.19 45.56
N LYS A 129 -39.90 -34.79 44.82
CA LYS A 129 -38.66 -35.56 44.57
C LYS A 129 -37.82 -35.80 45.83
N GLU A 130 -37.81 -34.88 46.79
CA GLU A 130 -37.18 -35.08 48.12
C GLU A 130 -37.83 -36.22 48.94
N GLN A 131 -39.01 -36.74 48.55
CA GLN A 131 -39.65 -37.90 49.19
C GLN A 131 -39.08 -39.26 48.72
N GLY A 132 -38.22 -39.26 47.70
CA GLY A 132 -37.42 -40.40 47.25
C GLY A 132 -38.16 -41.38 46.33
N PHE A 133 -37.71 -41.48 45.08
CA PHE A 133 -38.01 -42.60 44.18
C PHE A 133 -36.70 -43.24 43.72
N SER A 134 -36.63 -44.56 43.67
CA SER A 134 -35.53 -45.30 43.07
C SER A 134 -35.62 -45.31 41.55
N ASP A 135 -34.49 -45.47 40.85
CA ASP A 135 -34.46 -45.60 39.38
C ASP A 135 -35.38 -46.73 38.90
N ASP A 136 -35.47 -47.82 39.67
CA ASP A 136 -36.34 -48.96 39.37
C ASP A 136 -37.83 -48.60 39.54
N GLU A 137 -38.20 -47.76 40.52
CA GLU A 137 -39.59 -47.31 40.73
C GLU A 137 -40.11 -46.43 39.57
N ILE A 138 -39.23 -45.67 38.90
CA ILE A 138 -39.62 -44.85 37.73
C ILE A 138 -39.72 -45.71 36.47
N ILE A 139 -38.76 -46.63 36.28
CA ILE A 139 -38.68 -47.47 35.08
C ILE A 139 -39.77 -48.54 35.06
N ASP A 140 -40.04 -49.15 36.21
CA ASP A 140 -41.00 -50.24 36.39
C ASP A 140 -42.35 -49.77 36.96
N GLN A 141 -42.62 -48.46 36.91
CA GLN A 141 -43.87 -47.90 37.40
C GLN A 141 -45.08 -48.63 36.77
N GLU A 142 -45.80 -49.38 37.59
CA GLU A 142 -47.03 -50.04 37.18
C GLU A 142 -48.12 -48.99 36.91
N ARG A 143 -48.84 -49.18 35.81
CA ARG A 143 -49.92 -48.27 35.41
C ARG A 143 -51.25 -48.99 35.63
N SER A 144 -52.25 -48.25 36.10
CA SER A 144 -53.60 -48.79 36.23
C SER A 144 -54.09 -49.35 34.90
N GLY A 145 -54.58 -50.59 34.92
CA GLY A 145 -55.22 -51.21 33.76
C GLY A 145 -56.62 -50.67 33.47
N GLU A 146 -57.18 -49.86 34.38
CA GLU A 146 -58.51 -49.28 34.24
C GLU A 146 -58.47 -48.04 33.33
N VAL A 147 -59.07 -48.16 32.16
CA VAL A 147 -59.16 -47.08 31.16
C VAL A 147 -60.44 -46.29 31.37
N ILE A 148 -60.30 -45.02 31.75
CA ILE A 148 -61.43 -44.09 31.96
C ILE A 148 -62.00 -43.63 30.61
N LYS A 149 -61.12 -43.37 29.64
CA LYS A 149 -61.52 -42.80 28.34
C LYS A 149 -60.61 -43.32 27.23
N LYS A 150 -61.18 -43.62 26.07
CA LYS A 150 -60.46 -43.87 24.83
C LYS A 150 -60.74 -42.75 23.83
N GLU A 151 -59.73 -42.34 23.09
CA GLU A 151 -59.84 -41.30 22.09
C GLU A 151 -58.91 -41.58 20.92
N THR A 152 -59.35 -41.21 19.72
CA THR A 152 -58.53 -41.29 18.51
C THR A 152 -58.13 -39.87 18.12
N LEU A 153 -56.83 -39.63 18.05
CA LEU A 153 -56.26 -38.31 17.78
C LEU A 153 -55.61 -38.32 16.39
N ASP A 154 -56.29 -37.74 15.41
CA ASP A 154 -55.79 -37.64 14.04
C ASP A 154 -54.74 -36.52 13.94
N SER A 155 -53.53 -36.84 13.46
CA SER A 155 -52.48 -35.82 13.20
C SER A 155 -52.59 -35.30 11.77
N SER A 156 -51.97 -34.15 11.47
CA SER A 156 -51.90 -33.63 10.10
C SER A 156 -50.88 -34.35 9.20
N LEU A 157 -50.11 -35.31 9.71
CA LEU A 157 -49.04 -35.97 8.98
C LEU A 157 -49.52 -37.25 8.27
N SER A 158 -49.04 -37.48 7.04
CA SER A 158 -49.12 -38.78 6.39
C SER A 158 -47.90 -39.63 6.74
N LEU A 159 -48.02 -40.95 6.59
CA LEU A 159 -46.86 -41.84 6.74
C LEU A 159 -45.80 -41.62 5.66
N SER A 160 -46.12 -40.98 4.53
CA SER A 160 -45.14 -40.63 3.49
C SER A 160 -44.35 -39.35 3.79
N TYR A 161 -44.77 -38.56 4.79
CA TYR A 161 -44.13 -37.31 5.15
C TYR A 161 -42.69 -37.54 5.66
N GLU A 162 -41.73 -36.84 5.02
CA GLU A 162 -40.27 -36.93 5.28
C GLU A 162 -39.69 -38.36 5.32
N GLN A 163 -40.30 -39.31 4.59
CA GLN A 163 -39.86 -40.71 4.60
C GLN A 163 -38.37 -40.88 4.25
N LYS A 164 -37.81 -40.01 3.41
CA LYS A 164 -36.41 -40.05 3.00
C LYS A 164 -35.41 -39.62 4.10
N ASN A 165 -35.87 -38.87 5.08
CA ASN A 165 -35.03 -38.23 6.10
C ASN A 165 -35.17 -38.90 7.49
N TRP A 166 -36.22 -39.71 7.72
CA TRP A 166 -36.48 -40.40 8.99
C TRP A 166 -36.48 -41.93 8.83
N GLY A 167 -35.29 -42.52 9.01
CA GLY A 167 -35.06 -43.96 9.13
C GLY A 167 -34.77 -44.42 10.57
N VAL A 168 -34.34 -45.68 10.73
CA VAL A 168 -34.18 -46.36 12.03
C VAL A 168 -33.26 -45.62 13.03
N GLU A 169 -32.13 -45.08 12.57
CA GLU A 169 -31.23 -44.28 13.43
C GLU A 169 -31.95 -43.08 14.05
N ARG A 170 -32.80 -42.39 13.28
CA ARG A 170 -33.57 -41.24 13.77
C ARG A 170 -34.67 -41.64 14.73
N ILE A 171 -35.27 -42.83 14.57
CA ILE A 171 -36.22 -43.40 15.55
C ILE A 171 -35.53 -43.51 16.91
N CYS A 172 -34.29 -44.03 16.94
CA CYS A 172 -33.52 -44.17 18.17
C CYS A 172 -33.10 -42.81 18.76
N LEU A 173 -32.41 -41.97 17.97
CA LEU A 173 -31.86 -40.70 18.45
C LEU A 173 -32.95 -39.70 18.87
N ASP A 174 -34.00 -39.52 18.05
CA ASP A 174 -35.09 -38.61 18.42
C ASP A 174 -35.99 -39.19 19.51
N GLY A 175 -36.08 -40.52 19.60
CA GLY A 175 -36.73 -41.22 20.69
C GLY A 175 -36.08 -40.83 22.01
N VAL A 176 -34.79 -41.10 22.17
CA VAL A 176 -34.02 -40.77 23.39
C VAL A 176 -33.99 -39.27 23.65
N GLN A 177 -33.87 -38.45 22.60
CA GLN A 177 -33.81 -36.99 22.75
C GLN A 177 -34.99 -36.43 23.56
N ASN A 178 -36.21 -36.91 23.34
CA ASN A 178 -37.38 -36.40 24.06
C ASN A 178 -37.31 -36.64 25.57
N HIS A 179 -36.49 -37.60 25.99
CA HIS A 179 -36.25 -37.98 27.39
C HIS A 179 -34.99 -37.34 27.97
N LEU A 180 -34.19 -36.59 27.18
CA LEU A 180 -32.99 -35.93 27.71
C LEU A 180 -33.35 -34.86 28.74
N PRO A 181 -32.50 -34.64 29.77
CA PRO A 181 -32.74 -33.65 30.83
C PRO A 181 -33.12 -32.24 30.33
N SER A 182 -32.50 -31.78 29.24
CA SER A 182 -32.82 -30.48 28.63
C SER A 182 -34.27 -30.37 28.14
N ASP A 183 -34.83 -31.51 27.73
CA ASP A 183 -36.07 -31.64 26.99
C ASP A 183 -37.24 -32.11 27.86
N SER A 184 -36.98 -33.04 28.78
CA SER A 184 -37.94 -33.58 29.75
C SER A 184 -38.10 -32.70 30.99
N LYS A 185 -37.13 -31.81 31.24
CA LYS A 185 -36.94 -31.10 32.52
C LYS A 185 -36.69 -32.05 33.71
N GLY A 186 -36.30 -33.29 33.43
CA GLY A 186 -35.79 -34.24 34.42
C GLY A 186 -34.29 -34.08 34.65
N GLU A 187 -33.73 -34.86 35.56
CA GLU A 187 -32.29 -34.98 35.78
C GLU A 187 -31.68 -36.20 35.08
N ARG A 188 -32.48 -37.25 34.87
CA ARG A 188 -32.02 -38.56 34.44
C ARG A 188 -32.77 -39.03 33.20
N VAL A 189 -32.04 -39.78 32.39
CA VAL A 189 -32.55 -40.48 31.22
C VAL A 189 -32.06 -41.92 31.28
N TRP A 190 -32.93 -42.87 30.98
CA TRP A 190 -32.62 -44.29 30.97
C TRP A 190 -32.96 -44.92 29.64
N VAL A 191 -32.14 -45.88 29.23
CA VAL A 191 -32.39 -46.77 28.11
C VAL A 191 -32.25 -48.21 28.61
N LYS A 192 -33.34 -48.97 28.54
CA LYS A 192 -33.42 -50.35 29.03
C LYS A 192 -33.94 -51.28 27.94
N CYS A 193 -33.53 -52.54 27.99
CA CYS A 193 -33.98 -53.59 27.08
C CYS A 193 -34.68 -54.68 27.88
N LEU A 194 -35.87 -55.10 27.43
CA LEU A 194 -36.60 -56.23 28.01
C LEU A 194 -36.04 -57.54 27.44
N ILE A 195 -35.55 -58.42 28.30
CA ILE A 195 -35.04 -59.74 27.93
C ILE A 195 -35.56 -60.74 28.96
N ASP A 196 -36.22 -61.81 28.50
CA ASP A 196 -36.72 -62.90 29.36
C ASP A 196 -37.59 -62.38 30.55
N GLY A 197 -38.33 -61.28 30.33
CA GLY A 197 -39.21 -60.65 31.32
C GLY A 197 -38.56 -59.60 32.26
N GLU A 198 -37.27 -59.33 32.14
CA GLU A 198 -36.53 -58.36 32.98
C GLU A 198 -36.02 -57.16 32.17
N TRP A 199 -36.11 -55.95 32.73
CA TRP A 199 -35.57 -54.72 32.12
C TRP A 199 -34.09 -54.53 32.47
N LEU A 200 -33.21 -54.74 31.49
CA LEU A 200 -31.76 -54.68 31.65
C LEU A 200 -31.16 -53.40 31.05
N ASP A 201 -30.08 -52.89 31.65
CA ASP A 201 -29.25 -51.82 31.05
C ASP A 201 -28.60 -52.28 29.73
N ILE A 202 -28.29 -51.33 28.86
CA ILE A 202 -27.60 -51.56 27.57
C ILE A 202 -26.37 -52.46 27.73
N ASP A 203 -25.51 -52.19 28.72
CA ASP A 203 -24.29 -52.95 28.98
C ASP A 203 -24.55 -54.47 29.15
N ARG A 204 -25.65 -54.82 29.84
CA ARG A 204 -26.06 -56.21 30.06
C ARG A 204 -26.82 -56.78 28.86
N ALA A 205 -27.61 -55.93 28.20
CA ALA A 205 -28.39 -56.31 27.02
C ALA A 205 -27.49 -56.69 25.82
N ARG A 206 -26.32 -56.06 25.66
CA ARG A 206 -25.34 -56.39 24.59
C ARG A 206 -24.98 -57.88 24.54
N ALA A 207 -24.91 -58.57 25.68
CA ALA A 207 -24.58 -59.99 25.73
C ALA A 207 -25.71 -60.92 25.23
N ASN A 208 -26.93 -60.41 25.13
CA ASN A 208 -28.13 -61.18 24.78
C ASN A 208 -28.98 -60.43 23.73
N GLN A 209 -28.34 -59.72 22.80
CA GLN A 209 -29.01 -58.84 21.83
C GLN A 209 -30.11 -59.53 21.01
N GLU A 210 -29.93 -60.82 20.71
CA GLU A 210 -30.87 -61.65 19.93
C GLU A 210 -32.19 -61.93 20.67
N LYS A 211 -32.22 -61.71 21.99
CA LYS A 211 -33.37 -61.95 22.88
C LYS A 211 -34.11 -60.67 23.29
N ILE A 212 -33.75 -59.51 22.72
CA ILE A 212 -34.38 -58.24 23.09
C ILE A 212 -35.83 -58.22 22.57
N GLU A 213 -36.78 -58.23 23.51
CA GLU A 213 -38.22 -58.23 23.21
C GLU A 213 -38.77 -56.80 23.05
N ALA A 214 -38.22 -55.85 23.81
CA ALA A 214 -38.59 -54.45 23.78
C ALA A 214 -37.44 -53.53 24.22
N VAL A 215 -37.49 -52.27 23.80
CA VAL A 215 -36.58 -51.20 24.25
C VAL A 215 -37.41 -50.07 24.85
N ARG A 216 -37.00 -49.58 26.02
CA ARG A 216 -37.66 -48.48 26.73
C ARG A 216 -36.71 -47.32 26.91
N PHE A 217 -37.17 -46.14 26.50
CA PHE A 217 -36.57 -44.85 26.86
C PHE A 217 -37.44 -44.22 27.94
N ALA A 218 -36.83 -43.75 29.03
CA ALA A 218 -37.54 -43.17 30.17
C ALA A 218 -36.79 -41.95 30.73
N ASP A 219 -37.53 -41.06 31.39
CA ASP A 219 -37.00 -39.90 32.12
C ASP A 219 -37.77 -39.68 33.43
N ASP A 220 -37.23 -38.82 34.31
CA ASP A 220 -37.84 -38.37 35.56
C ASP A 220 -38.39 -36.94 35.47
N GLY A 221 -38.75 -36.48 34.28
CA GLY A 221 -39.19 -35.12 34.02
C GLY A 221 -40.67 -34.87 34.32
N VAL A 222 -41.19 -33.79 33.74
CA VAL A 222 -42.59 -33.35 33.95
C VAL A 222 -43.61 -34.06 33.05
N GLY A 223 -43.12 -34.93 32.16
CA GLY A 223 -43.91 -35.54 31.08
C GLY A 223 -44.44 -34.53 30.06
N PHE A 224 -45.24 -35.00 29.12
CA PHE A 224 -45.89 -34.20 28.07
C PHE A 224 -47.40 -34.45 27.98
N ASP A 225 -48.14 -33.41 27.57
CA ASP A 225 -49.59 -33.43 27.35
C ASP A 225 -49.94 -34.27 26.11
N VAL A 226 -51.02 -35.05 26.18
CA VAL A 226 -51.50 -35.92 25.11
C VAL A 226 -51.76 -35.17 23.79
N LYS A 227 -52.11 -33.87 23.85
CA LYS A 227 -52.33 -33.04 22.66
C LYS A 227 -51.05 -32.79 21.86
N ASN A 228 -49.89 -32.93 22.47
CA ASN A 228 -48.59 -32.84 21.78
C ASN A 228 -48.40 -33.97 20.77
N LEU A 229 -49.19 -35.05 20.84
CA LEU A 229 -49.19 -36.11 19.83
C LEU A 229 -49.72 -35.62 18.47
N VAL A 230 -50.65 -34.66 18.44
CA VAL A 230 -51.29 -34.23 17.19
C VAL A 230 -50.99 -32.79 16.77
N LEU A 231 -50.75 -31.88 17.71
CA LEU A 231 -50.49 -30.48 17.39
C LEU A 231 -49.04 -30.26 16.95
N LEU A 232 -48.84 -29.51 15.86
CA LEU A 232 -47.52 -28.96 15.48
C LEU A 232 -47.16 -27.76 16.37
N HIS A 233 -47.18 -28.01 17.68
CA HIS A 233 -46.86 -27.04 18.72
C HIS A 233 -45.77 -27.62 19.59
N SER A 234 -44.67 -26.89 19.75
CA SER A 234 -43.62 -27.26 20.70
C SER A 234 -43.83 -26.50 22.00
N THR A 235 -43.95 -27.25 23.09
CA THR A 235 -43.87 -26.68 24.45
C THR A 235 -42.47 -26.15 24.79
N LYS A 236 -41.48 -26.41 23.91
CA LYS A 236 -40.07 -26.02 24.04
C LYS A 236 -39.72 -24.75 23.22
N ALA A 237 -40.71 -24.10 22.61
CA ALA A 237 -40.48 -22.92 21.78
C ALA A 237 -39.90 -21.76 22.61
N GLY A 238 -38.76 -21.20 22.17
CA GLY A 238 -38.05 -20.13 22.89
C GLY A 238 -37.03 -20.61 23.94
N GLU A 239 -36.98 -21.91 24.25
CA GLU A 239 -36.01 -22.46 25.19
C GLU A 239 -34.67 -22.75 24.49
N GLN A 240 -33.65 -21.97 24.79
CA GLN A 240 -32.33 -22.09 24.16
C GLN A 240 -31.66 -23.45 24.42
N GLY A 241 -31.90 -24.06 25.59
CA GLY A 241 -31.31 -25.34 25.99
C GLY A 241 -31.98 -26.59 25.40
N SER A 242 -33.23 -26.49 24.94
CA SER A 242 -34.04 -27.65 24.53
C SER A 242 -33.85 -27.99 23.05
N VAL A 243 -33.88 -29.27 22.69
CA VAL A 243 -33.76 -29.76 21.31
C VAL A 243 -35.18 -30.00 20.73
N GLY A 244 -35.42 -29.65 19.46
CA GLY A 244 -36.72 -29.90 18.80
C GLY A 244 -37.83 -28.87 19.07
N GLN A 245 -37.62 -27.63 18.62
CA GLN A 245 -38.55 -26.49 18.83
C GLN A 245 -39.79 -26.49 17.91
N PHE A 246 -39.94 -27.47 17.00
CA PHE A 246 -41.01 -27.50 16.00
C PHE A 246 -42.23 -28.36 16.39
N GLY A 247 -42.13 -29.17 17.45
CA GLY A 247 -43.26 -30.02 17.92
C GLY A 247 -43.51 -31.26 17.05
N GLU A 248 -42.57 -31.61 16.16
CA GLU A 248 -42.72 -32.70 15.19
C GLU A 248 -42.15 -34.05 15.69
N GLY A 249 -41.21 -34.03 16.63
CA GLY A 249 -40.36 -35.19 16.97
C GLY A 249 -41.12 -36.51 17.20
N ILE A 250 -42.05 -36.54 18.16
CA ILE A 250 -42.86 -37.72 18.48
C ILE A 250 -43.64 -38.23 17.26
N LYS A 251 -44.14 -37.33 16.42
CA LYS A 251 -44.92 -37.67 15.22
C LYS A 251 -44.02 -38.28 14.15
N MET A 252 -42.82 -37.74 13.97
CA MET A 252 -41.83 -38.27 13.02
C MET A 252 -41.37 -39.67 13.42
N ILE A 253 -41.06 -39.88 14.69
CA ILE A 253 -40.70 -41.19 15.25
C ILE A 253 -41.86 -42.18 15.06
N SER A 254 -43.09 -41.76 15.34
CA SER A 254 -44.29 -42.59 15.19
C SER A 254 -44.55 -43.01 13.75
N ALA A 255 -44.46 -42.07 12.81
CA ALA A 255 -44.61 -42.36 11.38
C ALA A 255 -43.49 -43.29 10.88
N ALA A 256 -42.25 -43.07 11.31
CA ALA A 256 -41.11 -43.92 10.96
C ALA A 256 -41.26 -45.33 11.55
N ALA A 257 -41.62 -45.46 12.83
CA ALA A 257 -41.84 -46.74 13.49
C ALA A 257 -42.92 -47.57 12.76
N LEU A 258 -44.05 -46.94 12.40
CA LEU A 258 -45.10 -47.60 11.60
C LEU A 258 -44.62 -48.05 10.20
N ARG A 259 -43.70 -47.31 9.56
CA ARG A 259 -43.11 -47.71 8.27
C ARG A 259 -42.15 -48.89 8.40
N GLU A 260 -41.35 -48.89 9.47
CA GLU A 260 -40.33 -49.91 9.76
C GLU A 260 -40.90 -51.16 10.46
N GLY A 261 -42.20 -51.19 10.73
CA GLY A 261 -42.87 -52.29 11.42
C GLY A 261 -42.51 -52.42 12.90
N ILE A 262 -42.10 -51.31 13.53
CA ILE A 262 -41.75 -51.24 14.95
C ILE A 262 -42.98 -50.77 15.72
N ASP A 263 -43.46 -51.58 16.65
CA ASP A 263 -44.59 -51.24 17.51
C ASP A 263 -44.11 -50.24 18.57
N VAL A 264 -44.66 -49.02 18.63
CA VAL A 264 -44.27 -48.01 19.62
C VAL A 264 -45.44 -47.60 20.51
N GLU A 265 -45.16 -47.37 21.80
CA GLU A 265 -46.10 -46.91 22.79
C GLU A 265 -45.50 -45.73 23.57
N PHE A 266 -46.25 -44.64 23.66
CA PHE A 266 -45.88 -43.45 24.42
C PHE A 266 -46.73 -43.38 25.68
N GLU A 267 -46.11 -43.11 26.82
CA GLU A 267 -46.80 -42.97 28.09
C GLU A 267 -46.26 -41.75 28.84
N SER A 268 -47.18 -40.98 29.40
CA SER A 268 -46.86 -39.75 30.11
C SER A 268 -48.07 -39.34 30.95
N GLN A 269 -47.85 -38.72 32.10
CA GLN A 269 -48.92 -38.23 32.99
C GLN A 269 -49.99 -39.31 33.26
N ASP A 270 -51.24 -39.11 32.89
CA ASP A 270 -52.38 -40.02 33.09
C ASP A 270 -52.78 -40.77 31.80
N TRP A 271 -51.94 -40.81 30.76
CA TRP A 271 -52.32 -41.36 29.47
C TRP A 271 -51.25 -42.28 28.86
N ARG A 272 -51.71 -43.15 27.94
CA ARG A 272 -50.86 -43.92 27.01
C ARG A 272 -51.40 -43.84 25.59
N ALA A 273 -50.55 -43.86 24.58
CA ALA A 273 -50.98 -43.82 23.19
C ALA A 273 -50.10 -44.66 22.28
N ARG A 274 -50.74 -45.27 21.27
CA ARG A 274 -50.08 -46.01 20.19
C ARG A 274 -50.38 -45.36 18.85
N PRO A 275 -49.38 -45.16 17.97
CA PRO A 275 -49.65 -44.69 16.63
C PRO A 275 -50.28 -45.80 15.80
N VAL A 276 -51.20 -45.42 14.93
CA VAL A 276 -51.93 -46.28 14.00
C VAL A 276 -52.02 -45.60 12.63
N ALA A 277 -52.02 -46.41 11.57
CA ALA A 277 -52.18 -45.94 10.20
C ALA A 277 -53.67 -45.90 9.84
N LYS A 278 -54.22 -44.71 9.59
CA LYS A 278 -55.61 -44.53 9.16
C LYS A 278 -55.66 -44.22 7.66
N PRO A 279 -56.30 -45.04 6.82
CA PRO A 279 -56.48 -44.72 5.40
C PRO A 279 -57.44 -43.54 5.25
N VAL A 280 -57.04 -42.54 4.47
CA VAL A 280 -57.82 -41.35 4.17
C VAL A 280 -57.74 -41.06 2.68
N THR A 281 -58.90 -40.87 2.05
CA THR A 281 -58.99 -40.48 0.65
C THR A 281 -59.19 -38.99 0.54
N PHE A 282 -58.40 -38.32 -0.30
CA PHE A 282 -58.61 -36.92 -0.65
C PHE A 282 -58.56 -36.72 -2.16
N LYS A 283 -59.17 -35.64 -2.63
CA LYS A 283 -59.13 -35.26 -4.04
C LYS A 283 -57.91 -34.39 -4.30
N ASN A 284 -56.90 -34.94 -4.99
CA ASN A 284 -55.79 -34.15 -5.50
C ASN A 284 -56.32 -33.23 -6.61
N THR A 285 -56.45 -31.94 -6.32
CA THR A 285 -57.00 -30.94 -7.24
C THR A 285 -56.08 -30.62 -8.41
N ARG A 286 -54.77 -30.89 -8.27
CA ARG A 286 -53.75 -30.70 -9.32
C ARG A 286 -53.89 -31.76 -10.42
N ASP A 287 -54.02 -33.01 -10.02
CA ASP A 287 -54.07 -34.16 -10.94
C ASP A 287 -55.49 -34.70 -11.17
N LYS A 288 -56.48 -34.07 -10.54
CA LYS A 288 -57.93 -34.38 -10.61
C LYS A 288 -58.25 -35.85 -10.32
N LYS A 289 -57.48 -36.49 -9.45
CA LYS A 289 -57.65 -37.88 -9.04
C LYS A 289 -57.94 -37.97 -7.54
N GLU A 290 -58.68 -39.00 -7.17
CA GLU A 290 -58.76 -39.43 -5.77
C GLU A 290 -57.48 -40.18 -5.44
N GLU A 291 -56.84 -39.78 -4.35
CA GLU A 291 -55.64 -40.41 -3.82
C GLU A 291 -55.93 -40.91 -2.41
N GLU A 292 -55.53 -42.14 -2.14
CA GLU A 292 -55.57 -42.73 -0.80
C GLU A 292 -54.19 -42.58 -0.15
N ILE A 293 -54.15 -41.98 1.02
CA ILE A 293 -52.95 -41.87 1.85
C ILE A 293 -53.19 -42.50 3.21
N LYS A 294 -52.10 -42.94 3.85
CA LYS A 294 -52.13 -43.37 5.26
C LYS A 294 -51.81 -42.16 6.14
N GLN A 295 -52.80 -41.66 6.86
CA GLN A 295 -52.65 -40.63 7.88
C GLN A 295 -52.09 -41.26 9.17
N LEU A 296 -51.17 -40.55 9.84
CA LEU A 296 -50.73 -40.89 11.19
C LEU A 296 -51.81 -40.46 12.18
N THR A 297 -52.30 -41.42 12.95
CA THR A 297 -53.30 -41.23 13.99
C THR A 297 -52.80 -41.88 15.28
N PHE A 298 -53.20 -41.37 16.45
CA PHE A 298 -52.87 -41.98 17.74
C PHE A 298 -54.12 -42.52 18.42
N ALA A 299 -54.09 -43.78 18.83
CA ALA A 299 -55.08 -44.36 19.73
C ALA A 299 -54.64 -44.10 21.17
N ALA A 300 -55.28 -43.13 21.83
CA ALA A 300 -54.95 -42.70 23.19
C ALA A 300 -55.94 -43.29 24.21
N GLU A 301 -55.42 -43.72 25.34
CA GLU A 301 -56.16 -44.21 26.49
C GLU A 301 -55.78 -43.36 27.72
N TYR A 302 -56.79 -42.86 28.43
CA TYR A 302 -56.64 -42.14 29.69
C TYR A 302 -56.88 -43.12 30.84
N LEU A 303 -55.92 -43.21 31.74
CA LEU A 303 -55.84 -44.22 32.79
C LEU A 303 -56.35 -43.64 34.12
N ASN A 304 -56.95 -44.50 34.95
CA ASN A 304 -57.35 -44.12 36.31
C ASN A 304 -56.13 -44.10 37.27
N GLY A 305 -56.16 -43.26 38.29
CA GLY A 305 -55.09 -43.15 39.30
C GLY A 305 -54.15 -41.96 39.09
N GLU A 306 -53.04 -41.96 39.83
CA GLU A 306 -52.07 -40.85 39.85
C GLU A 306 -51.28 -40.75 38.52
N PRO A 307 -50.92 -39.53 38.07
CA PRO A 307 -50.02 -39.34 36.94
C PRO A 307 -48.67 -40.06 37.15
N MET A 308 -48.11 -40.62 36.07
CA MET A 308 -46.77 -41.19 36.11
C MET A 308 -45.72 -40.10 36.31
N ILE A 309 -44.60 -40.49 36.91
CA ILE A 309 -43.42 -39.65 37.03
C ILE A 309 -42.68 -39.70 35.69
N GLY A 310 -42.35 -38.54 35.13
CA GLY A 310 -41.69 -38.46 33.83
C GLY A 310 -42.52 -38.97 32.67
N SER A 311 -41.83 -39.56 31.70
CA SER A 311 -42.44 -40.19 30.55
C SER A 311 -41.65 -41.41 30.08
N ARG A 312 -42.30 -42.30 29.34
CA ARG A 312 -41.65 -43.44 28.70
C ARG A 312 -42.10 -43.66 27.27
N THR A 313 -41.15 -44.04 26.43
CA THR A 313 -41.39 -44.51 25.07
C THR A 313 -40.91 -45.96 24.99
N THR A 314 -41.82 -46.89 24.72
CA THR A 314 -41.50 -48.32 24.60
C THR A 314 -41.66 -48.78 23.16
N PHE A 315 -40.58 -49.35 22.60
CA PHE A 315 -40.55 -49.97 21.28
C PHE A 315 -40.63 -51.48 21.46
N TRP A 316 -41.77 -52.05 21.12
CA TRP A 316 -42.05 -53.48 21.12
C TRP A 316 -41.65 -54.10 19.78
N LYS A 317 -41.16 -55.35 19.83
CA LYS A 317 -40.71 -56.09 18.64
C LYS A 317 -39.74 -55.27 17.77
N PRO A 318 -38.66 -54.71 18.36
CA PRO A 318 -37.70 -53.93 17.59
C PRO A 318 -37.06 -54.80 16.50
N ASN A 319 -36.80 -54.21 15.33
CA ASN A 319 -36.02 -54.89 14.29
C ASN A 319 -34.52 -54.84 14.62
N GLN A 320 -33.71 -55.68 13.96
CA GLN A 320 -32.27 -55.78 14.25
C GLN A 320 -31.53 -54.46 14.06
N GLN A 321 -31.87 -53.70 13.00
CA GLN A 321 -31.25 -52.40 12.74
C GLN A 321 -31.49 -51.42 13.90
N PHE A 322 -32.67 -51.45 14.51
CA PHE A 322 -32.98 -50.58 15.65
C PHE A 322 -32.23 -51.02 16.91
N ILE A 323 -32.11 -52.33 17.14
CA ILE A 323 -31.29 -52.88 18.23
C ILE A 323 -29.84 -52.44 18.08
N ASP A 324 -29.25 -52.56 16.89
CA ASP A 324 -27.86 -52.18 16.63
C ASP A 324 -27.60 -50.68 16.92
N GLU A 325 -28.57 -49.81 16.63
CA GLU A 325 -28.51 -48.38 16.94
C GLU A 325 -28.64 -48.10 18.43
N VAL A 326 -29.58 -48.77 19.11
CA VAL A 326 -29.78 -48.66 20.57
C VAL A 326 -28.53 -49.09 21.34
N LEU A 327 -27.90 -50.19 20.95
CA LEU A 327 -26.70 -50.69 21.64
C LEU A 327 -25.47 -49.76 21.51
N LYS A 328 -25.49 -48.83 20.54
CA LYS A 328 -24.47 -47.80 20.29
C LYS A 328 -24.88 -46.40 20.75
N VAL A 329 -26.06 -46.24 21.32
CA VAL A 329 -26.62 -44.91 21.63
C VAL A 329 -25.74 -44.11 22.60
N GLU A 330 -25.01 -44.78 23.50
CA GLU A 330 -24.05 -44.17 24.43
C GLU A 330 -22.88 -43.47 23.70
N GLU A 331 -22.53 -43.88 22.48
CA GLU A 331 -21.50 -43.21 21.68
C GLU A 331 -22.00 -41.92 21.03
N LYS A 332 -23.32 -41.86 20.79
CA LYS A 332 -24.02 -40.77 20.09
C LYS A 332 -24.70 -39.79 21.05
N VAL A 333 -24.92 -40.17 22.31
CA VAL A 333 -25.63 -39.36 23.31
C VAL A 333 -24.80 -39.29 24.60
N LEU A 334 -24.19 -38.12 24.85
CA LEU A 334 -23.28 -37.89 25.97
C LEU A 334 -23.92 -38.11 27.35
N ALA A 335 -25.23 -37.90 27.48
CA ALA A 335 -25.96 -38.12 28.73
C ALA A 335 -26.04 -39.61 29.13
N LEU A 336 -25.90 -40.52 28.17
CA LEU A 336 -25.94 -41.97 28.40
C LEU A 336 -24.52 -42.57 28.58
N ASP A 337 -23.47 -41.85 28.18
CA ASP A 337 -22.10 -42.26 28.42
C ASP A 337 -21.74 -42.06 29.91
N LYS A 338 -21.83 -43.13 30.70
CA LYS A 338 -21.51 -43.13 32.14
C LYS A 338 -20.09 -42.63 32.45
N LYS A 339 -19.16 -42.74 31.49
CA LYS A 339 -17.77 -42.31 31.62
C LYS A 339 -17.54 -40.89 31.12
N TYR A 340 -18.54 -40.25 30.53
CA TYR A 340 -18.41 -38.91 29.97
C TYR A 340 -18.11 -37.88 31.07
N ARG A 341 -16.96 -37.23 30.91
CA ARG A 341 -16.56 -36.04 31.66
C ARG A 341 -15.95 -35.09 30.63
N PRO A 342 -16.45 -33.84 30.48
CA PRO A 342 -15.85 -32.91 29.54
C PRO A 342 -14.40 -32.65 29.93
N VAL A 343 -13.51 -32.70 28.95
CA VAL A 343 -12.08 -32.42 29.11
C VAL A 343 -11.87 -30.96 29.52
N PHE A 344 -12.70 -30.06 28.98
CA PHE A 344 -12.69 -28.64 29.28
C PHE A 344 -14.08 -28.05 29.09
N VAL A 345 -14.45 -27.09 29.94
CA VAL A 345 -15.72 -26.36 29.86
C VAL A 345 -15.40 -24.87 29.71
N GLY A 346 -15.74 -24.31 28.55
CA GLY A 346 -15.63 -22.89 28.25
C GLY A 346 -16.98 -22.19 28.25
N GLU A 347 -16.98 -20.88 27.99
CA GLU A 347 -18.19 -20.03 27.97
C GLU A 347 -19.14 -20.41 26.82
N THR A 348 -18.57 -20.80 25.67
CA THR A 348 -19.34 -21.03 24.42
C THR A 348 -19.55 -22.50 24.07
N GLY A 349 -19.02 -23.42 24.88
CA GLY A 349 -19.10 -24.86 24.66
C GLY A 349 -18.03 -25.64 25.45
N GLN A 350 -17.89 -26.92 25.13
CA GLN A 350 -17.03 -27.84 25.85
C GLN A 350 -16.12 -28.58 24.89
N ILE A 351 -14.91 -28.92 25.34
CA ILE A 351 -14.14 -30.01 24.75
C ILE A 351 -14.71 -31.29 25.37
N ALA A 352 -15.50 -32.02 24.59
CA ALA A 352 -16.19 -33.22 25.04
C ALA A 352 -15.19 -34.35 25.30
N LYS A 353 -14.29 -34.60 24.34
CA LYS A 353 -13.37 -35.74 24.36
C LYS A 353 -12.03 -35.39 23.70
N LEU A 354 -10.98 -36.09 24.09
CA LEU A 354 -9.65 -35.97 23.48
C LEU A 354 -9.60 -36.67 22.13
N GLU A 355 -10.50 -37.61 21.85
CA GLU A 355 -10.64 -38.20 20.53
C GLU A 355 -11.03 -37.13 19.50
N PRO A 356 -10.42 -37.12 18.30
CA PRO A 356 -10.69 -36.12 17.29
C PRO A 356 -12.08 -36.27 16.66
N GLY A 357 -12.59 -35.15 16.15
CA GLY A 357 -13.57 -35.10 15.08
C GLY A 357 -15.05 -35.25 15.40
N LYS A 358 -15.49 -35.56 16.63
CA LYS A 358 -16.94 -35.68 16.91
C LYS A 358 -17.57 -34.36 17.33
N MET A 359 -18.72 -34.03 16.73
CA MET A 359 -19.45 -32.79 16.99
C MET A 359 -20.79 -33.09 17.66
N TYR A 360 -20.89 -32.71 18.94
CA TYR A 360 -22.08 -32.85 19.74
C TYR A 360 -22.80 -31.50 19.86
N ILE A 361 -24.13 -31.52 19.76
CA ILE A 361 -24.97 -30.36 20.04
C ILE A 361 -25.99 -30.79 21.09
N LYS A 362 -25.97 -30.10 22.23
CA LYS A 362 -26.81 -30.39 23.39
C LYS A 362 -26.69 -31.86 23.81
N GLY A 363 -25.47 -32.40 23.73
CA GLY A 363 -25.18 -33.79 24.09
C GLY A 363 -25.46 -34.84 23.01
N ILE A 364 -25.99 -34.49 21.84
CA ILE A 364 -26.27 -35.44 20.75
C ILE A 364 -25.26 -35.26 19.62
N LEU A 365 -24.73 -36.38 19.11
CA LEU A 365 -23.84 -36.40 17.95
C LEU A 365 -24.60 -35.96 16.69
N VAL A 366 -24.13 -34.89 16.07
CA VAL A 366 -24.73 -34.33 14.84
C VAL A 366 -23.89 -34.67 13.62
N GLY A 367 -22.59 -34.92 13.79
CA GLY A 367 -21.70 -35.34 12.71
C GLY A 367 -20.23 -35.35 13.12
N GLU A 368 -19.36 -35.59 12.14
CA GLU A 368 -17.92 -35.59 12.29
C GLU A 368 -17.27 -34.46 11.48
N ARG A 369 -16.11 -33.97 11.94
CA ARG A 369 -15.29 -32.94 11.31
C ARG A 369 -13.81 -33.26 11.45
N ASP A 370 -12.98 -32.61 10.63
CA ASP A 370 -11.53 -32.69 10.75
C ASP A 370 -11.04 -31.78 11.88
N THR A 371 -11.36 -32.12 13.13
CA THR A 371 -10.89 -31.41 14.34
C THR A 371 -10.06 -32.34 15.20
N LEU A 372 -9.14 -31.79 15.99
CA LEU A 372 -8.21 -32.57 16.83
C LEU A 372 -8.85 -33.10 18.09
N LEU A 373 -9.95 -32.48 18.46
CA LEU A 373 -10.74 -32.77 19.64
C LEU A 373 -12.21 -32.89 19.24
N SER A 374 -12.99 -33.52 20.10
CA SER A 374 -14.44 -33.56 19.98
C SER A 374 -15.05 -32.44 20.81
N TYR A 375 -16.07 -31.76 20.28
CA TYR A 375 -16.68 -30.59 20.90
C TYR A 375 -18.17 -30.80 21.19
N ASN A 376 -18.66 -30.19 22.26
CA ASN A 376 -20.09 -30.14 22.59
C ASN A 376 -20.57 -28.68 22.74
N PHE A 377 -21.68 -28.32 22.09
CA PHE A 377 -22.22 -26.96 22.12
C PHE A 377 -23.68 -26.95 22.57
N ASN A 378 -24.05 -25.99 23.43
CA ASN A 378 -25.41 -25.90 23.97
C ASN A 378 -26.29 -24.88 23.23
N ASP A 379 -25.68 -23.94 22.50
CA ASP A 379 -26.36 -22.78 21.90
C ASP A 379 -26.31 -22.76 20.36
N ILE A 380 -25.91 -23.87 19.74
CA ILE A 380 -25.93 -24.03 18.29
C ILE A 380 -27.27 -24.64 17.85
N GLN A 381 -27.87 -24.05 16.82
CA GLN A 381 -29.05 -24.61 16.17
C GLN A 381 -28.66 -25.64 15.09
N THR A 382 -29.32 -26.78 15.10
CA THR A 382 -29.21 -27.80 14.06
C THR A 382 -30.26 -27.58 12.98
N ASN A 383 -30.05 -28.17 11.80
CA ASN A 383 -31.11 -28.23 10.80
C ASN A 383 -32.28 -29.08 11.34
N ARG A 384 -33.40 -29.04 10.61
CA ARG A 384 -34.58 -29.84 10.95
C ARG A 384 -34.25 -31.32 11.11
N ASP A 385 -33.39 -31.85 10.23
CA ASP A 385 -32.98 -33.26 10.19
C ASP A 385 -31.90 -33.61 11.24
N ARG A 386 -31.38 -32.61 11.94
CA ARG A 386 -30.40 -32.68 13.04
C ARG A 386 -29.14 -33.50 12.70
N ASN A 387 -28.74 -33.47 11.43
CA ASN A 387 -27.53 -34.10 10.91
C ASN A 387 -26.51 -33.06 10.40
N THR A 388 -26.87 -31.77 10.45
CA THR A 388 -25.99 -30.66 10.12
C THR A 388 -26.32 -29.45 11.00
N THR A 389 -25.35 -28.55 11.15
CA THR A 389 -25.54 -27.29 11.88
C THR A 389 -26.14 -26.23 10.96
N MET A 390 -27.14 -25.45 11.41
CA MET A 390 -27.70 -24.33 10.62
C MET A 390 -26.86 -23.06 10.66
N ILE A 391 -25.75 -23.08 11.40
CA ILE A 391 -24.82 -21.96 11.43
C ILE A 391 -23.86 -22.03 10.24
N HIS A 392 -23.55 -20.88 9.65
CA HIS A 392 -22.44 -20.75 8.71
C HIS A 392 -21.15 -21.29 9.35
N GLU A 393 -20.32 -22.00 8.56
CA GLU A 393 -19.08 -22.62 9.03
C GLU A 393 -18.22 -21.66 9.87
N GLY A 394 -18.05 -20.42 9.42
CA GLY A 394 -17.28 -19.41 10.16
C GLY A 394 -17.81 -19.03 11.55
N THR A 395 -19.05 -19.39 11.91
CA THR A 395 -19.58 -19.21 13.27
C THR A 395 -19.20 -20.36 14.19
N LEU A 396 -19.09 -21.58 13.67
CA LEU A 396 -18.63 -22.75 14.41
C LEU A 396 -17.14 -22.61 14.75
N ASP A 397 -16.33 -22.23 13.76
CA ASP A 397 -14.91 -21.94 13.92
C ASP A 397 -14.68 -20.88 15.02
N ARG A 398 -15.53 -19.85 15.07
CA ARG A 398 -15.44 -18.79 16.09
C ARG A 398 -15.68 -19.35 17.48
N LYS A 399 -16.62 -20.29 17.64
CA LYS A 399 -16.89 -20.94 18.92
C LYS A 399 -15.75 -21.86 19.34
N ILE A 400 -15.23 -22.66 18.42
CA ILE A 400 -14.04 -23.50 18.68
C ILE A 400 -12.85 -22.61 19.09
N LYS A 401 -12.57 -21.53 18.36
CA LYS A 401 -11.56 -20.52 18.73
C LYS A 401 -11.78 -19.96 20.14
N GLY A 402 -13.02 -19.66 20.50
CA GLY A 402 -13.40 -19.20 21.83
C GLY A 402 -12.99 -20.20 22.91
N ILE A 403 -13.40 -21.46 22.76
CA ILE A 403 -13.05 -22.55 23.67
C ILE A 403 -11.53 -22.72 23.77
N LEU A 404 -10.82 -22.80 22.64
CA LEU A 404 -9.37 -22.97 22.61
C LEU A 404 -8.63 -21.79 23.29
N SER A 405 -9.13 -20.56 23.13
CA SER A 405 -8.55 -19.36 23.77
C SER A 405 -8.70 -19.34 25.29
N GLU A 406 -9.67 -20.06 25.83
CA GLU A 406 -9.99 -20.14 27.26
C GLU A 406 -9.23 -21.24 27.99
N ILE A 407 -8.55 -22.14 27.26
CA ILE A 407 -7.83 -23.27 27.86
C ILE A 407 -6.80 -22.75 28.87
N SER A 408 -6.96 -23.19 30.11
CA SER A 408 -6.10 -22.86 31.25
C SER A 408 -5.32 -24.06 31.80
N ASP A 409 -5.44 -25.24 31.19
CA ASP A 409 -4.74 -26.46 31.59
C ASP A 409 -3.49 -26.69 30.73
N VAL A 410 -2.31 -26.68 31.38
CA VAL A 410 -1.01 -26.94 30.75
C VAL A 410 -0.98 -28.32 30.07
N LYS A 411 -1.55 -29.36 30.69
CA LYS A 411 -1.55 -30.73 30.12
C LYS A 411 -2.34 -30.81 28.82
N LEU A 412 -3.46 -30.09 28.75
CA LEU A 412 -4.28 -30.03 27.55
C LEU A 412 -3.54 -29.29 26.42
N VAL A 413 -2.92 -28.15 26.72
CA VAL A 413 -2.11 -27.43 25.72
C VAL A 413 -0.91 -28.25 25.25
N LYS A 414 -0.23 -28.98 26.15
CA LYS A 414 0.84 -29.92 25.76
C LYS A 414 0.34 -31.00 24.81
N THR A 415 -0.85 -31.55 25.07
CA THR A 415 -1.46 -32.56 24.22
C THR A 415 -1.76 -32.00 22.82
N LEU A 416 -2.29 -30.77 22.74
CA LEU A 416 -2.53 -30.08 21.48
C LEU A 416 -1.24 -29.84 20.70
N ILE A 417 -0.20 -29.29 21.34
CA ILE A 417 1.09 -29.00 20.68
C ILE A 417 1.78 -30.30 20.24
N ALA A 418 1.78 -31.34 21.08
CA ALA A 418 2.40 -32.62 20.75
C ALA A 418 1.72 -33.31 19.56
N ARG A 419 0.39 -33.27 19.49
CA ARG A 419 -0.36 -33.78 18.32
C ARG A 419 -0.05 -33.00 17.05
N ALA A 420 0.18 -31.69 17.16
CA ALA A 420 0.51 -30.83 16.02
C ALA A 420 1.85 -31.20 15.41
N VAL A 421 2.82 -31.50 16.26
CA VAL A 421 4.17 -31.91 15.86
C VAL A 421 4.18 -33.34 15.31
N ALA A 422 3.37 -34.25 15.89
CA ALA A 422 3.33 -35.64 15.47
C ALA A 422 2.67 -35.83 14.08
N ASN A 423 1.74 -34.95 13.70
CA ASN A 423 0.99 -35.05 12.44
C ASN A 423 1.09 -33.75 11.60
N PRO A 424 2.28 -33.37 11.11
CA PRO A 424 2.53 -32.08 10.45
C PRO A 424 1.81 -31.91 9.09
N GLY A 425 1.05 -32.91 8.64
CA GLY A 425 0.22 -32.88 7.42
C GLY A 425 -1.26 -33.23 7.63
N GLN A 426 -1.71 -33.50 8.86
CA GLN A 426 -3.14 -33.53 9.17
C GLN A 426 -3.54 -32.11 9.58
N GLU A 427 -4.02 -31.36 8.60
CA GLU A 427 -4.52 -30.00 8.78
C GLU A 427 -5.91 -29.98 9.44
N GLY A 428 -6.04 -30.55 10.64
CA GLY A 428 -7.25 -30.39 11.42
C GLY A 428 -7.59 -28.90 11.56
N GLU A 429 -8.86 -28.52 11.37
CA GLU A 429 -9.37 -27.14 11.35
C GLU A 429 -8.85 -26.31 12.55
N ASP A 430 -8.66 -26.98 13.70
CA ASP A 430 -8.13 -26.42 14.94
C ASP A 430 -6.74 -25.77 14.81
N TYR A 431 -5.86 -26.27 13.92
CA TYR A 431 -4.50 -25.77 13.74
C TYR A 431 -4.39 -24.53 12.84
N HIS A 432 -5.43 -24.24 12.06
CA HIS A 432 -5.52 -23.03 11.22
C HIS A 432 -5.89 -21.80 12.03
N TYR A 433 -6.37 -21.98 13.24
CA TYR A 433 -6.82 -20.90 14.08
C TYR A 433 -5.65 -20.17 14.77
N SER A 434 -5.37 -18.95 14.31
CA SER A 434 -4.62 -18.01 15.15
C SER A 434 -5.55 -17.50 16.26
N ILE A 435 -5.31 -17.96 17.48
CA ILE A 435 -6.03 -17.49 18.67
C ILE A 435 -5.13 -16.57 19.51
N THR A 436 -5.77 -15.78 20.37
CA THR A 436 -5.08 -15.01 21.40
C THR A 436 -5.46 -15.65 22.74
N PRO A 437 -4.55 -16.42 23.38
CA PRO A 437 -4.86 -17.09 24.63
C PRO A 437 -5.23 -16.10 25.74
N LYS A 438 -6.32 -16.37 26.47
CA LYS A 438 -6.68 -15.62 27.70
C LYS A 438 -5.66 -15.84 28.82
N THR A 439 -4.95 -16.98 28.80
CA THR A 439 -3.90 -17.36 29.75
C THR A 439 -2.58 -17.70 29.03
N PRO A 440 -1.85 -16.69 28.51
CA PRO A 440 -0.61 -16.89 27.73
C PRO A 440 0.45 -17.74 28.44
N THR A 441 0.57 -17.59 29.76
CA THR A 441 1.56 -18.31 30.58
C THR A 441 1.41 -19.82 30.50
N VAL A 442 0.19 -20.34 30.38
CA VAL A 442 -0.09 -21.78 30.23
C VAL A 442 0.50 -22.32 28.93
N TRP A 443 0.35 -21.55 27.84
CA TRP A 443 0.85 -21.91 26.51
C TRP A 443 2.37 -21.86 26.43
N VAL A 444 2.97 -20.83 27.03
CA VAL A 444 4.43 -20.71 27.14
C VAL A 444 5.01 -21.86 27.95
N THR A 445 4.43 -22.16 29.11
CA THR A 445 4.86 -23.25 29.99
C THR A 445 4.75 -24.60 29.28
N ALA A 446 3.61 -24.87 28.62
CA ALA A 446 3.40 -26.10 27.86
C ALA A 446 4.45 -26.30 26.76
N PHE A 447 4.81 -25.25 26.02
CA PHE A 447 5.81 -25.32 24.96
C PHE A 447 7.21 -25.66 25.52
N TYR A 448 7.67 -24.93 26.52
CA TYR A 448 9.01 -25.15 27.07
C TYR A 448 9.12 -26.45 27.87
N GLU A 449 8.05 -26.91 28.53
CA GLU A 449 8.02 -28.25 29.14
C GLU A 449 8.09 -29.39 28.10
N LEU A 450 7.62 -29.18 26.86
CA LEU A 450 7.70 -30.18 25.79
C LEU A 450 9.07 -30.22 25.13
N PHE A 451 9.67 -29.06 24.90
CA PHE A 451 10.82 -28.95 24.00
C PHE A 451 12.13 -28.52 24.67
N GLY A 452 12.09 -28.00 25.90
CA GLY A 452 13.23 -27.43 26.63
C GLY A 452 13.29 -25.90 26.52
N GLU A 453 14.01 -25.23 27.43
CA GLU A 453 14.09 -23.77 27.49
C GLU A 453 14.81 -23.14 26.28
N ASP A 454 15.72 -23.87 25.63
CA ASP A 454 16.46 -23.44 24.43
C ASP A 454 15.66 -23.63 23.12
N ALA A 455 14.42 -24.12 23.22
CA ALA A 455 13.57 -24.31 22.05
C ALA A 455 13.00 -22.98 21.55
N VAL A 456 12.99 -22.81 20.24
CA VAL A 456 12.41 -21.64 19.56
C VAL A 456 11.45 -22.08 18.47
N ILE A 457 10.51 -21.21 18.14
CA ILE A 457 9.62 -21.45 17.01
C ILE A 457 10.38 -21.22 15.70
N ASP A 458 10.31 -22.22 14.81
CA ASP A 458 10.82 -22.14 13.44
C ASP A 458 9.88 -21.29 12.57
N THR A 459 10.37 -20.13 12.15
CA THR A 459 9.69 -19.18 11.26
C THR A 459 10.22 -19.24 9.83
N GLY A 460 11.20 -20.10 9.54
CA GLY A 460 11.94 -20.11 8.26
C GLY A 460 12.93 -18.95 8.12
N PHE A 461 13.28 -18.25 9.21
CA PHE A 461 14.28 -17.19 9.18
C PHE A 461 15.68 -17.79 9.09
N GLU A 462 16.40 -17.42 8.03
CA GLU A 462 17.80 -17.78 7.83
C GLU A 462 18.71 -16.66 8.33
N PRO A 463 19.53 -16.89 9.38
CA PRO A 463 20.51 -15.91 9.81
C PRO A 463 21.56 -15.67 8.72
N PRO A 464 22.18 -14.48 8.67
CA PRO A 464 23.31 -14.21 7.77
C PRO A 464 24.41 -15.26 7.94
N LYS A 465 25.00 -15.74 6.83
CA LYS A 465 26.00 -16.84 6.84
C LYS A 465 27.20 -16.59 7.77
N ASN A 466 27.54 -15.33 8.00
CA ASN A 466 28.70 -14.91 8.79
C ASN A 466 28.38 -14.85 10.30
N LEU A 467 27.10 -14.92 10.68
CA LEU A 467 26.66 -14.81 12.06
C LEU A 467 26.75 -16.18 12.76
N LYS A 468 27.63 -16.28 13.75
CA LYS A 468 27.67 -17.44 14.64
C LYS A 468 26.49 -17.38 15.61
N VAL A 469 25.44 -18.11 15.29
CA VAL A 469 24.26 -18.25 16.17
C VAL A 469 24.46 -19.47 17.07
N PRO A 470 24.10 -19.40 18.38
CA PRO A 470 24.02 -20.58 19.24
C PRO A 470 23.16 -21.68 18.59
N GLU A 471 23.48 -22.94 18.87
CA GLU A 471 22.67 -24.06 18.40
C GLU A 471 21.29 -23.99 19.09
N MET A 472 20.25 -23.67 18.31
CA MET A 472 18.87 -23.53 18.80
C MET A 472 18.03 -24.71 18.34
N LYS A 473 17.21 -25.24 19.25
CA LYS A 473 16.26 -26.31 18.90
C LYS A 473 15.02 -25.69 18.24
N LYS A 474 15.03 -25.65 16.90
CA LYS A 474 13.93 -25.11 16.09
C LYS A 474 12.75 -26.09 16.03
N ILE A 475 11.57 -25.64 16.46
CA ILE A 475 10.34 -26.45 16.44
C ILE A 475 9.43 -25.96 15.32
N LYS A 476 9.18 -26.83 14.34
CA LYS A 476 8.26 -26.57 13.22
C LYS A 476 6.83 -26.92 13.64
N LEU A 477 5.91 -25.98 13.43
CA LEU A 477 4.50 -26.09 13.81
C LEU A 477 3.58 -25.59 12.68
N PRO A 478 2.31 -26.03 12.65
CA PRO A 478 1.30 -25.43 11.79
C PRO A 478 1.14 -23.92 12.03
N ARG A 479 0.83 -23.16 10.97
CA ARG A 479 0.85 -21.68 10.97
C ARG A 479 -0.04 -21.03 12.03
N GLY A 480 -1.27 -21.54 12.24
CA GLY A 480 -2.18 -20.97 13.23
C GLY A 480 -1.68 -21.17 14.67
N LEU A 481 -1.11 -22.34 14.97
CA LEU A 481 -0.50 -22.65 16.26
C LEU A 481 0.80 -21.87 16.49
N GLN A 482 1.63 -21.72 15.46
CA GLN A 482 2.81 -20.86 15.49
C GLN A 482 2.43 -19.43 15.90
N HIS A 483 1.44 -18.82 15.23
CA HIS A 483 0.98 -17.48 15.59
C HIS A 483 0.42 -17.41 17.02
N THR A 484 -0.28 -18.45 17.46
CA THR A 484 -0.82 -18.53 18.83
C THR A 484 0.29 -18.53 19.88
N LEU A 485 1.33 -19.34 19.69
CA LEU A 485 2.46 -19.42 20.62
C LEU A 485 3.32 -18.15 20.60
N ILE A 486 3.51 -17.53 19.43
CA ILE A 486 4.17 -16.22 19.32
C ILE A 486 3.38 -15.16 20.11
N LYS A 487 2.05 -15.10 19.93
CA LYS A 487 1.17 -14.20 20.70
C LYS A 487 1.19 -14.50 22.20
N ALA A 488 1.38 -15.76 22.59
CA ALA A 488 1.51 -16.16 23.98
C ALA A 488 2.85 -15.72 24.60
N GLY A 489 3.87 -15.44 23.79
CA GLY A 489 5.19 -15.00 24.24
C GLY A 489 6.31 -16.04 24.09
N VAL A 490 6.10 -17.11 23.32
CA VAL A 490 7.17 -18.05 22.97
C VAL A 490 8.12 -17.40 21.97
N LYS A 491 9.44 -17.52 22.22
CA LYS A 491 10.46 -16.89 21.38
C LYS A 491 10.51 -17.53 19.99
N THR A 492 10.66 -16.69 18.96
CA THR A 492 11.07 -17.15 17.63
C THR A 492 12.58 -17.22 17.53
N GLU A 493 13.09 -17.98 16.56
CA GLU A 493 14.52 -18.01 16.24
C GLU A 493 15.10 -16.61 15.93
N GLN A 494 14.33 -15.74 15.27
CA GLN A 494 14.73 -14.37 15.00
C GLN A 494 14.86 -13.57 16.30
N GLN A 495 13.96 -13.76 17.26
CA GLN A 495 14.03 -13.07 18.55
C GLN A 495 15.20 -13.54 19.42
N ALA A 496 15.68 -14.77 19.23
CA ALA A 496 16.79 -15.36 19.98
C ALA A 496 18.19 -14.91 19.49
N ILE A 497 18.27 -14.26 18.34
CA ILE A 497 19.51 -13.73 17.74
C ILE A 497 19.74 -12.27 18.18
N PRO A 498 20.98 -11.76 18.33
CA PRO A 498 21.23 -10.35 18.60
C PRO A 498 20.66 -9.41 17.52
N ASP A 499 20.45 -8.14 17.87
CA ASP A 499 19.93 -7.13 16.94
C ASP A 499 21.03 -6.65 15.95
N PHE A 500 22.31 -6.78 16.32
CA PHE A 500 23.47 -6.36 15.55
C PHE A 500 24.60 -7.41 15.59
N TYR A 501 25.47 -7.42 14.59
CA TYR A 501 26.75 -8.14 14.64
C TYR A 501 27.89 -7.31 14.04
N GLU A 502 29.10 -7.58 14.50
CA GLU A 502 30.31 -6.90 14.06
C GLU A 502 31.18 -7.83 13.21
N GLU A 503 31.76 -7.28 12.15
CA GLU A 503 32.77 -7.96 11.34
C GLU A 503 33.86 -6.99 10.90
N THR A 504 35.01 -7.53 10.48
CA THR A 504 36.09 -6.75 9.86
C THR A 504 36.24 -7.16 8.41
N ILE A 505 35.93 -6.24 7.50
CA ILE A 505 36.10 -6.43 6.05
C ILE A 505 37.48 -5.92 5.66
N LYS A 506 38.28 -6.76 5.01
CA LYS A 506 39.62 -6.40 4.54
C LYS A 506 39.57 -6.11 3.05
N THR A 507 40.17 -5.01 2.62
CA THR A 507 40.25 -4.68 1.18
C THR A 507 41.59 -5.12 0.60
N SER A 508 41.70 -5.18 -0.73
CA SER A 508 42.98 -5.37 -1.40
C SER A 508 43.87 -4.11 -1.42
N LEU A 509 43.38 -2.97 -0.95
CA LEU A 509 44.09 -1.68 -1.03
C LEU A 509 44.99 -1.47 0.19
N THR A 510 46.18 -0.92 -0.05
CA THR A 510 47.04 -0.37 1.00
C THR A 510 46.79 1.13 1.14
N LEU A 511 47.14 1.69 2.30
CA LEU A 511 47.07 3.13 2.51
C LEU A 511 48.05 3.91 1.63
N ASP A 512 49.08 3.28 1.03
CA ASP A 512 49.96 3.95 0.08
C ASP A 512 49.32 4.15 -1.32
N TYR A 513 48.28 3.38 -1.64
CA TYR A 513 47.64 3.45 -2.95
C TYR A 513 46.99 4.83 -3.17
N GLY A 514 47.38 5.49 -4.28
CA GLY A 514 46.87 6.81 -4.69
C GLY A 514 47.30 8.00 -3.82
N LYS A 515 48.29 7.85 -2.94
CA LYS A 515 48.66 8.92 -1.97
C LYS A 515 49.05 10.25 -2.60
N ASP A 516 49.64 10.24 -3.80
CA ASP A 516 50.16 11.45 -4.45
C ASP A 516 49.07 12.33 -5.11
N VAL A 517 47.83 11.82 -5.18
CA VAL A 517 46.71 12.47 -5.91
C VAL A 517 45.53 12.81 -4.98
N TRP A 518 45.47 12.20 -3.79
CA TRP A 518 44.30 12.24 -2.92
C TRP A 518 44.49 13.18 -1.72
N GLY A 519 44.29 14.47 -1.97
CA GLY A 519 44.18 15.53 -0.95
C GLY A 519 42.75 15.75 -0.43
N GLU A 520 42.58 16.75 0.43
CA GLU A 520 41.29 17.03 1.12
C GLU A 520 40.19 17.47 0.17
N GLU A 521 40.50 18.26 -0.86
CA GLU A 521 39.58 18.60 -1.95
C GLU A 521 39.00 17.33 -2.59
N ARG A 522 39.86 16.34 -2.88
CA ARG A 522 39.44 15.08 -3.51
C ARG A 522 38.60 14.21 -2.58
N ILE A 523 38.96 14.16 -1.29
CA ILE A 523 38.16 13.48 -0.25
C ILE A 523 36.72 14.00 -0.29
N LEU A 524 36.54 15.31 -0.32
CA LEU A 524 35.22 15.93 -0.30
C LEU A 524 34.47 15.72 -1.62
N LEU A 525 35.09 16.03 -2.77
CA LEU A 525 34.44 15.95 -4.07
C LEU A 525 34.01 14.52 -4.40
N ASP A 526 34.84 13.52 -4.12
CA ASP A 526 34.48 12.12 -4.39
C ASP A 526 33.46 11.58 -3.39
N THR A 527 33.41 12.15 -2.19
CA THR A 527 32.29 11.87 -1.28
C THR A 527 31.01 12.40 -1.89
N ILE A 528 30.93 13.69 -2.23
CA ILE A 528 29.71 14.28 -2.80
C ILE A 528 29.29 13.58 -4.08
N GLN A 529 30.24 13.26 -4.96
CA GLN A 529 29.97 12.50 -6.18
C GLN A 529 29.20 11.20 -5.92
N ASN A 530 29.62 10.43 -4.91
CA ASN A 530 28.95 9.17 -4.58
C ASN A 530 27.53 9.37 -4.06
N HIS A 531 27.22 10.56 -3.51
CA HIS A 531 25.91 10.92 -2.96
C HIS A 531 25.02 11.69 -3.96
N LEU A 532 25.54 12.14 -5.11
CA LEU A 532 24.75 12.84 -6.12
C LEU A 532 23.65 11.94 -6.71
N PRO A 533 22.45 12.48 -7.03
CA PRO A 533 21.29 11.72 -7.50
C PRO A 533 21.57 10.72 -8.64
N HIS A 534 22.35 11.14 -9.63
CA HIS A 534 22.68 10.30 -10.79
C HIS A 534 23.59 9.10 -10.46
N ASP A 535 24.35 9.17 -9.36
CA ASP A 535 25.30 8.15 -8.92
C ASP A 535 24.71 7.26 -7.79
N SER A 536 23.98 7.87 -6.84
CA SER A 536 23.30 7.19 -5.73
C SER A 536 21.98 6.53 -6.16
N GLY A 537 21.38 7.00 -7.25
CA GLY A 537 20.04 6.62 -7.70
C GLY A 537 18.92 7.27 -6.86
N GLY A 538 19.26 8.27 -6.04
CA GLY A 538 18.32 9.07 -5.25
C GLY A 538 17.79 10.28 -6.00
N CYS A 539 17.08 11.14 -5.27
CA CYS A 539 16.57 12.42 -5.74
C CYS A 539 17.19 13.61 -5.00
N SER A 540 17.80 13.40 -3.83
CA SER A 540 18.27 14.47 -2.96
C SER A 540 19.60 14.14 -2.31
N ILE A 541 20.42 15.18 -2.17
CA ILE A 541 21.67 15.17 -1.42
C ILE A 541 21.57 16.24 -0.32
N TRP A 542 22.07 15.93 0.87
CA TRP A 542 22.09 16.84 2.00
C TRP A 542 23.51 16.99 2.54
N LEU A 543 23.93 18.25 2.68
CA LEU A 543 25.21 18.60 3.29
C LEU A 543 24.94 19.26 4.64
N ARG A 544 25.62 18.76 5.67
CA ARG A 544 25.41 19.20 7.04
C ARG A 544 26.71 19.26 7.80
N PHE A 545 26.73 20.05 8.87
CA PHE A 545 27.85 20.10 9.79
C PHE A 545 27.36 20.06 11.23
N LYS A 546 28.19 19.53 12.12
CA LYS A 546 27.92 19.46 13.55
C LYS A 546 28.78 20.46 14.28
N THR A 547 28.15 21.26 15.14
CA THR A 547 28.85 22.24 15.99
C THR A 547 29.16 21.66 17.37
N LYS A 548 30.09 22.29 18.11
CA LYS A 548 30.45 21.94 19.50
C LYS A 548 29.29 21.90 20.50
N ASP A 549 28.14 22.49 20.16
CA ASP A 549 26.89 22.37 20.92
C ASP A 549 26.18 21.02 20.72
N GLY A 550 26.76 20.13 19.91
CA GLY A 550 26.25 18.81 19.57
C GLY A 550 25.16 18.79 18.50
N LYS A 551 24.79 19.93 17.90
CA LYS A 551 23.67 20.03 16.95
C LYS A 551 24.13 19.93 15.50
N TRP A 552 23.39 19.17 14.70
CA TRP A 552 23.52 19.11 13.24
C TRP A 552 22.78 20.29 12.58
N ARG A 553 23.47 21.01 11.71
CA ARG A 553 23.00 22.23 11.01
C ARG A 553 23.07 22.04 9.51
N ASP A 554 22.29 22.81 8.78
CA ASP A 554 22.28 22.78 7.32
C ASP A 554 23.52 23.49 6.76
N TYR A 555 24.08 23.00 5.65
CA TYR A 555 25.24 23.62 4.98
C TYR A 555 25.10 25.14 4.81
N ASN A 556 23.92 25.65 4.49
CA ASN A 556 23.69 27.07 4.26
C ASN A 556 24.02 27.95 5.49
N GLU A 557 24.00 27.38 6.70
CA GLU A 557 24.34 28.08 7.93
C GLU A 557 25.86 28.18 8.19
N ILE A 558 26.69 27.44 7.44
CA ILE A 558 28.11 27.25 7.80
C ILE A 558 28.89 28.56 7.84
N SER A 559 28.52 29.53 7.00
CA SER A 559 29.14 30.86 6.94
C SER A 559 29.07 31.63 8.27
N HIS A 560 28.14 31.28 9.17
CA HIS A 560 27.95 31.92 10.47
C HIS A 560 28.84 31.35 11.60
N PHE A 561 29.55 30.26 11.34
CA PHE A 561 30.37 29.57 12.35
C PHE A 561 31.86 29.68 12.01
N LYS A 562 32.74 29.65 13.02
CA LYS A 562 34.18 29.57 12.79
C LYS A 562 34.59 28.12 12.59
N ASN A 563 35.74 27.89 11.93
CA ASN A 563 36.24 26.53 11.70
C ASN A 563 36.45 25.76 13.01
N GLU A 564 36.87 26.45 14.07
CA GLU A 564 37.06 25.88 15.41
C GLU A 564 35.76 25.38 16.06
N ASP A 565 34.60 25.83 15.61
CA ASP A 565 33.29 25.47 16.17
C ASP A 565 32.71 24.20 15.55
N ILE A 566 33.32 23.71 14.45
CA ILE A 566 32.84 22.59 13.65
C ILE A 566 33.53 21.30 14.10
N GLU A 567 32.75 20.31 14.52
CA GLU A 567 33.23 19.01 15.01
C GLU A 567 33.13 17.88 13.98
N ALA A 568 32.14 17.98 13.08
CA ALA A 568 31.91 16.97 12.04
C ALA A 568 31.26 17.57 10.80
N LEU A 569 31.50 16.93 9.65
CA LEU A 569 30.84 17.21 8.37
C LEU A 569 30.10 15.95 7.94
N LYS A 570 28.92 16.08 7.34
CA LYS A 570 28.10 14.95 6.88
C LYS A 570 27.57 15.24 5.48
N VAL A 571 27.67 14.24 4.62
CA VAL A 571 27.03 14.19 3.32
C VAL A 571 26.10 12.98 3.33
N SER A 572 24.83 13.15 2.96
CA SER A 572 23.84 12.07 2.93
C SER A 572 22.94 12.15 1.70
N ASP A 573 22.36 11.01 1.34
CA ASP A 573 21.48 10.86 0.18
C ASP A 573 20.28 9.92 0.48
N ASP A 574 19.25 9.98 -0.36
CA ASP A 574 18.05 9.13 -0.32
C ASP A 574 18.04 7.99 -1.37
N GLY A 575 19.19 7.70 -1.97
CA GLY A 575 19.34 6.71 -3.03
C GLY A 575 19.23 5.26 -2.56
N ARG A 576 19.75 4.33 -3.36
CA ARG A 576 19.60 2.88 -3.09
C ARG A 576 20.42 2.38 -1.88
N GLY A 577 21.44 3.14 -1.48
CA GLY A 577 22.45 2.74 -0.51
C GLY A 577 23.38 1.62 -1.03
N TYR A 578 24.52 1.48 -0.37
CA TYR A 578 25.57 0.52 -0.65
C TYR A 578 25.34 -0.85 0.00
N GLU A 579 25.72 -1.92 -0.70
CA GLU A 579 25.85 -3.25 -0.09
C GLU A 579 27.13 -3.30 0.72
N VAL A 580 27.12 -4.01 1.85
CA VAL A 580 28.30 -4.12 2.71
C VAL A 580 29.49 -4.76 1.98
N SER A 581 29.21 -5.73 1.09
CA SER A 581 30.19 -6.39 0.21
C SER A 581 30.93 -5.44 -0.72
N ALA A 582 30.34 -4.28 -1.05
CA ALA A 582 30.98 -3.25 -1.87
C ALA A 582 32.18 -2.59 -1.16
N LEU A 583 32.32 -2.75 0.16
CA LEU A 583 33.51 -2.33 0.89
C LEU A 583 34.71 -3.28 0.65
N GLU A 584 34.46 -4.56 0.33
CA GLU A 584 35.51 -5.56 0.11
C GLU A 584 36.06 -5.50 -1.32
N LEU A 585 35.14 -5.54 -2.30
CA LEU A 585 35.48 -5.82 -3.70
C LEU A 585 35.72 -4.55 -4.52
N LEU A 586 36.64 -4.60 -5.48
CA LEU A 586 36.77 -3.60 -6.55
C LEU A 586 35.71 -3.84 -7.62
N HIS A 587 34.44 -3.66 -7.23
CA HIS A 587 33.29 -3.87 -8.09
C HIS A 587 32.33 -2.68 -7.96
N SER A 588 31.91 -2.13 -9.11
CA SER A 588 30.89 -1.08 -9.14
C SER A 588 29.53 -1.71 -9.33
N THR A 589 28.59 -1.35 -8.45
CA THR A 589 27.16 -1.70 -8.57
C THR A 589 26.38 -0.69 -9.41
N LYS A 590 27.05 0.29 -10.03
CA LYS A 590 26.44 1.29 -10.90
C LYS A 590 26.21 0.68 -12.30
N GLU A 591 24.96 0.61 -12.74
CA GLU A 591 24.59 0.19 -14.09
C GLU A 591 24.74 1.36 -15.08
N GLY A 592 25.49 1.16 -16.17
CA GLY A 592 25.70 2.15 -17.22
C GLY A 592 27.18 2.44 -17.51
N THR A 593 27.53 2.60 -18.79
CA THR A 593 28.87 3.05 -19.21
C THR A 593 29.17 4.47 -18.71
N GLU A 594 28.12 5.22 -18.36
CA GLU A 594 28.12 6.63 -17.99
C GLU A 594 28.21 6.88 -16.46
N ALA A 595 28.56 5.90 -15.62
CA ALA A 595 28.67 6.12 -14.16
C ALA A 595 30.10 6.48 -13.71
N ALA A 596 30.26 7.46 -12.81
CA ALA A 596 31.59 7.79 -12.29
C ALA A 596 32.03 6.75 -11.24
N GLY A 597 33.28 6.28 -11.30
CA GLY A 597 33.78 5.26 -10.36
C GLY A 597 33.44 3.81 -10.71
N ARG A 598 33.41 3.46 -12.00
CA ARG A 598 33.20 2.11 -12.56
C ARG A 598 34.01 0.96 -11.94
N PHE A 599 35.07 1.26 -11.19
CA PHE A 599 35.92 0.25 -10.54
C PHE A 599 35.56 -0.01 -9.07
N GLY A 600 34.55 0.68 -8.50
CA GLY A 600 34.14 0.50 -7.10
C GLY A 600 35.16 1.00 -6.07
N GLU A 601 36.06 1.90 -6.46
CA GLU A 601 37.18 2.37 -5.62
C GLU A 601 36.82 3.59 -4.75
N GLY A 602 35.83 4.40 -5.15
CA GLY A 602 35.61 5.75 -4.59
C GLY A 602 35.55 5.80 -3.07
N LEU A 603 34.63 5.05 -2.44
CA LEU A 603 34.49 5.01 -0.98
C LEU A 603 35.76 4.52 -0.27
N LYS A 604 36.48 3.56 -0.86
CA LYS A 604 37.72 3.01 -0.29
C LYS A 604 38.84 4.04 -0.35
N MET A 605 38.94 4.79 -1.44
CA MET A 605 39.95 5.83 -1.62
C MET A 605 39.70 7.03 -0.71
N VAL A 606 38.45 7.47 -0.58
CA VAL A 606 38.04 8.49 0.41
C VAL A 606 38.43 8.02 1.83
N SER A 607 38.12 6.77 2.15
CA SER A 607 38.43 6.18 3.47
C SER A 607 39.94 6.08 3.74
N ALA A 608 40.72 5.61 2.76
CA ALA A 608 42.18 5.53 2.88
C ALA A 608 42.82 6.93 3.02
N ALA A 609 42.34 7.90 2.25
CA ALA A 609 42.83 9.28 2.31
C ALA A 609 42.48 9.95 3.65
N ALA A 610 41.27 9.77 4.15
CA ALA A 610 40.86 10.26 5.47
C ALA A 610 41.73 9.67 6.59
N LEU A 611 41.98 8.34 6.57
CA LEU A 611 42.88 7.69 7.53
C LEU A 611 44.30 8.25 7.49
N ARG A 612 44.86 8.49 6.29
CA ARG A 612 46.20 9.10 6.14
C ARG A 612 46.26 10.51 6.74
N SER A 613 45.20 11.29 6.56
CA SER A 613 45.10 12.66 7.10
C SER A 613 44.63 12.71 8.55
N ASN A 614 44.48 11.56 9.23
CA ASN A 614 43.97 11.45 10.59
C ASN A 614 42.57 12.10 10.77
N ILE A 615 41.75 12.03 9.71
CA ILE A 615 40.35 12.48 9.70
C ILE A 615 39.49 11.25 9.98
N GLY A 616 38.68 11.31 11.04
CA GLY A 616 37.74 10.24 11.34
C GLY A 616 36.69 10.17 10.24
N ILE A 617 36.27 8.97 9.84
CA ILE A 617 35.22 8.81 8.84
C ILE A 617 34.31 7.64 9.21
N THR A 618 33.01 7.87 9.09
CA THR A 618 31.97 6.88 9.32
C THR A 618 31.11 6.80 8.07
N LEU A 619 31.03 5.60 7.49
CA LEU A 619 30.15 5.29 6.37
C LEU A 619 28.90 4.62 6.92
N ARG A 620 27.74 5.04 6.46
CA ARG A 620 26.46 4.41 6.82
C ARG A 620 25.69 4.13 5.55
N SER A 621 25.05 2.96 5.50
CA SER A 621 24.15 2.61 4.42
C SER A 621 23.15 1.57 4.87
N ARG A 622 21.87 1.75 4.51
CA ARG A 622 20.79 0.79 4.79
C ARG A 622 20.76 0.30 6.24
N ASP A 623 21.31 -0.89 6.44
CA ASP A 623 21.35 -1.70 7.64
C ASP A 623 22.76 -1.86 8.23
N TRP A 624 23.77 -1.12 7.73
CA TRP A 624 25.13 -1.20 8.26
C TRP A 624 25.80 0.17 8.47
N VAL A 625 26.77 0.18 9.37
CA VAL A 625 27.70 1.29 9.64
C VAL A 625 29.11 0.75 9.60
N ALA A 626 30.02 1.44 8.93
CA ALA A 626 31.42 1.04 8.81
C ALA A 626 32.36 2.20 9.16
N SER A 627 33.43 1.89 9.88
CA SER A 627 34.56 2.79 10.14
C SER A 627 35.82 2.17 9.55
N PRO A 628 36.58 2.88 8.70
CA PRO A 628 37.80 2.33 8.15
C PRO A 628 38.89 2.25 9.21
N VAL A 629 39.78 1.28 9.05
CA VAL A 629 40.88 1.00 9.95
C VAL A 629 42.14 0.63 9.16
N ALA A 630 43.29 1.02 9.69
CA ALA A 630 44.59 0.56 9.20
C ALA A 630 44.91 -0.80 9.83
N ILE A 631 45.15 -1.82 9.00
CA ILE A 631 45.53 -3.17 9.43
C ILE A 631 47.01 -3.38 9.04
N PRO A 632 47.95 -3.42 10.02
CA PRO A 632 49.36 -3.65 9.73
C PRO A 632 49.57 -5.02 9.08
N ARG A 633 50.39 -5.07 8.02
CA ARG A 633 50.77 -6.27 7.29
C ARG A 633 52.24 -6.22 6.93
N GLU A 634 52.91 -7.36 6.99
CA GLU A 634 54.27 -7.51 6.46
C GLU A 634 54.18 -8.09 5.04
N VAL A 635 54.77 -7.41 4.07
CA VAL A 635 54.89 -7.88 2.69
C VAL A 635 56.36 -7.74 2.28
N ASN A 636 57.03 -8.87 2.04
CA ASN A 636 58.45 -8.92 1.68
C ASN A 636 59.38 -8.17 2.67
N GLY A 637 59.09 -8.24 3.99
CA GLY A 637 59.87 -7.55 5.02
C GLY A 637 59.59 -6.06 5.17
N LEU A 638 58.65 -5.51 4.40
CA LEU A 638 58.16 -4.13 4.54
C LEU A 638 56.81 -4.12 5.26
N GLU A 639 56.68 -3.25 6.26
CA GLU A 639 55.42 -3.02 6.95
C GLU A 639 54.54 -2.10 6.09
N VAL A 640 53.38 -2.60 5.66
CA VAL A 640 52.39 -1.88 4.89
C VAL A 640 51.05 -1.89 5.63
N ASN A 641 50.36 -0.75 5.65
CA ASN A 641 49.03 -0.66 6.24
C ASN A 641 47.97 -0.98 5.18
N GLN A 642 47.26 -2.09 5.37
CA GLN A 642 46.11 -2.49 4.56
C GLN A 642 44.86 -1.73 5.03
N LEU A 643 44.06 -1.22 4.10
CA LEU A 643 42.74 -0.66 4.43
C LEU A 643 41.78 -1.81 4.78
N GLY A 644 41.17 -1.73 5.96
CA GLY A 644 40.01 -2.52 6.34
C GLY A 644 38.87 -1.65 6.84
N PHE A 645 37.73 -2.27 7.13
CA PHE A 645 36.55 -1.64 7.69
C PHE A 645 36.04 -2.45 8.87
N GLN A 646 35.85 -1.82 10.02
CA GLN A 646 35.05 -2.36 11.10
C GLN A 646 33.59 -2.06 10.79
N VAL A 647 32.77 -3.10 10.62
CA VAL A 647 31.38 -2.98 10.18
C VAL A 647 30.46 -3.51 11.27
N VAL A 648 29.43 -2.72 11.60
CA VAL A 648 28.29 -3.11 12.42
C VAL A 648 27.09 -3.30 11.49
N ASN A 649 26.58 -4.52 11.40
CA ASN A 649 25.41 -4.87 10.59
C ASN A 649 24.17 -5.04 11.49
N SER A 650 23.01 -4.53 11.05
CA SER A 650 21.69 -4.72 11.67
C SER A 650 21.03 -5.98 11.13
N ILE A 651 20.48 -6.79 12.03
CA ILE A 651 19.80 -8.06 11.67
C ILE A 651 18.27 -7.91 11.61
N LYS A 652 17.69 -6.95 12.34
CA LYS A 652 16.23 -6.89 12.59
C LYS A 652 15.60 -5.56 12.22
N ASP A 653 15.81 -5.03 11.01
CA ASP A 653 15.28 -3.74 10.50
C ASP A 653 15.42 -2.51 11.45
N LYS A 654 16.14 -2.67 12.56
CA LYS A 654 16.41 -1.66 13.56
C LYS A 654 17.64 -0.94 13.08
N LYS A 655 17.43 0.07 12.25
CA LYS A 655 18.49 1.03 11.93
C LYS A 655 19.13 1.49 13.25
N PRO A 656 20.47 1.53 13.35
CA PRO A 656 21.15 2.18 14.47
C PRO A 656 20.52 3.55 14.69
N LYS A 657 20.22 3.90 15.95
CA LYS A 657 19.54 5.16 16.28
C LYS A 657 20.31 6.29 15.58
N PRO A 658 19.67 7.01 14.66
CA PRO A 658 20.35 8.10 13.98
C PRO A 658 20.73 9.18 14.98
N ASP A 659 21.96 9.69 14.88
CA ASP A 659 22.44 10.82 15.65
C ASP A 659 21.91 12.16 15.09
N ASP A 660 21.44 12.14 13.84
CA ASP A 660 20.78 13.23 13.15
C ASP A 660 19.31 12.86 12.84
N PRO A 661 18.30 13.64 13.28
CA PRO A 661 16.90 13.36 12.96
C PRO A 661 16.58 13.24 11.46
N TYR A 662 17.38 13.81 10.56
CA TYR A 662 17.18 13.68 9.11
C TYR A 662 17.72 12.37 8.52
N ASP A 663 18.57 11.64 9.26
CA ASP A 663 19.05 10.33 8.81
C ASP A 663 17.90 9.30 8.70
N ALA A 664 16.73 9.57 9.28
CA ALA A 664 15.52 8.77 9.08
C ALA A 664 15.13 8.65 7.60
N HIS A 665 15.37 9.71 6.83
CA HIS A 665 15.11 9.79 5.38
C HIS A 665 16.32 9.37 4.54
N SER A 666 17.52 9.42 5.10
CA SER A 666 18.73 8.98 4.41
C SER A 666 18.77 7.46 4.21
N ARG A 667 19.36 7.06 3.09
CA ARG A 667 19.67 5.66 2.74
C ARG A 667 21.16 5.40 2.84
N SER A 668 21.99 6.40 2.57
CA SER A 668 23.42 6.40 2.87
C SER A 668 23.90 7.74 3.42
N SER A 669 24.99 7.70 4.19
CA SER A 669 25.69 8.89 4.64
C SER A 669 27.20 8.64 4.82
N THR A 670 27.98 9.69 4.65
CA THR A 670 29.41 9.75 4.94
C THR A 670 29.63 10.89 5.91
N THR A 671 30.15 10.57 7.09
CA THR A 671 30.40 11.54 8.15
C THR A 671 31.90 11.63 8.39
N PHE A 672 32.46 12.83 8.30
CA PHE A 672 33.83 13.13 8.68
C PHE A 672 33.85 13.70 10.10
N GLU A 673 34.53 13.01 11.01
CA GLU A 673 34.71 13.43 12.40
C GLU A 673 36.09 14.06 12.57
N LYS A 674 36.16 15.14 13.37
CA LYS A 674 37.39 15.91 13.56
C LYS A 674 38.00 16.34 12.22
N PRO A 675 37.22 16.99 11.33
CA PRO A 675 37.72 17.45 10.04
C PRO A 675 38.90 18.40 10.24
N SER A 676 39.88 18.34 9.35
CA SER A 676 40.96 19.32 9.31
C SER A 676 40.44 20.70 8.89
N ILE A 677 41.22 21.75 9.15
CA ILE A 677 40.89 23.11 8.72
C ILE A 677 40.71 23.18 7.21
N GLY A 678 41.60 22.53 6.45
CA GLY A 678 41.50 22.52 4.99
C GLY A 678 40.25 21.81 4.50
N LEU A 679 39.84 20.68 5.10
CA LEU A 679 38.60 20.00 4.71
C LEU A 679 37.36 20.85 5.02
N ILE A 680 37.38 21.64 6.11
CA ILE A 680 36.31 22.60 6.41
C ILE A 680 36.26 23.71 5.36
N ASP A 681 37.42 24.27 4.97
CA ASP A 681 37.49 25.34 3.96
C ASP A 681 37.05 24.84 2.57
N GLU A 682 37.40 23.60 2.23
CA GLU A 682 36.88 22.89 1.06
C GLU A 682 35.36 22.74 1.13
N PHE A 683 34.83 22.34 2.29
CA PHE A 683 33.39 22.19 2.49
C PHE A 683 32.65 23.52 2.36
N ARG A 684 33.21 24.64 2.82
CA ARG A 684 32.61 25.98 2.70
C ARG A 684 32.49 26.51 1.27
N THR A 685 33.30 25.99 0.36
CA THR A 685 33.37 26.47 -1.03
C THR A 685 32.83 25.44 -2.01
N VAL A 686 32.12 24.43 -1.50
CA VAL A 686 31.70 23.28 -2.26
C VAL A 686 30.60 23.59 -3.26
N ASP A 687 29.78 24.59 -2.98
CA ASP A 687 28.79 25.18 -3.89
C ASP A 687 29.42 25.73 -5.17
N LYS A 688 30.66 26.23 -5.10
CA LYS A 688 31.41 26.68 -6.29
C LYS A 688 31.98 25.51 -7.10
N LYS A 689 32.15 24.35 -6.47
CA LYS A 689 32.77 23.15 -7.06
C LYS A 689 31.74 22.10 -7.52
N VAL A 690 30.51 22.17 -7.02
CA VAL A 690 29.44 21.22 -7.32
C VAL A 690 28.17 21.97 -7.72
N LEU A 691 27.82 21.92 -9.00
CA LEU A 691 26.69 22.66 -9.58
C LEU A 691 25.34 22.28 -8.97
N ALA A 692 25.17 21.02 -8.57
CA ALA A 692 23.93 20.58 -7.91
C ALA A 692 23.64 21.34 -6.59
N LEU A 693 24.66 21.96 -6.00
CA LEU A 693 24.57 22.75 -4.78
C LEU A 693 24.56 24.26 -5.05
N ASN A 694 24.84 24.66 -6.31
CA ASN A 694 24.82 26.05 -6.71
C ASN A 694 23.39 26.49 -7.08
N SER A 695 22.92 27.59 -6.51
CA SER A 695 21.61 28.19 -6.82
C SER A 695 21.64 29.16 -8.01
N ASP A 696 22.81 29.47 -8.56
CA ASP A 696 22.95 30.43 -9.66
C ASP A 696 22.25 29.91 -10.92
N PRO A 697 21.45 30.76 -11.60
CA PRO A 697 20.79 30.38 -12.84
C PRO A 697 21.82 30.15 -13.94
N LEU A 698 21.60 29.12 -14.75
CA LEU A 698 22.37 28.88 -15.97
C LEU A 698 22.18 30.07 -16.94
N VAL A 699 23.26 30.49 -17.58
CA VAL A 699 23.24 31.59 -18.57
C VAL A 699 22.60 31.13 -19.88
N ASP A 700 22.93 29.92 -20.31
CA ASP A 700 22.27 29.28 -21.46
C ASP A 700 22.28 27.76 -21.31
N LYS A 701 21.28 27.10 -21.87
CA LYS A 701 21.10 25.65 -21.80
C LYS A 701 20.88 25.09 -23.20
N THR A 702 21.75 24.18 -23.60
CA THR A 702 21.65 23.47 -24.88
C THR A 702 21.46 21.97 -24.67
N GLU A 703 21.08 21.25 -25.73
CA GLU A 703 20.94 19.79 -25.67
C GLU A 703 22.29 19.06 -25.39
N THR A 704 23.41 19.72 -25.67
CA THR A 704 24.76 19.13 -25.60
C THR A 704 25.56 19.57 -24.38
N GLY A 705 25.13 20.62 -23.68
CA GLY A 705 25.79 21.17 -22.51
C GLY A 705 25.22 22.55 -22.12
N ASP A 706 25.61 23.04 -20.95
CA ASP A 706 25.14 24.30 -20.40
C ASP A 706 26.29 25.31 -20.29
N ILE A 707 25.96 26.59 -20.45
CA ILE A 707 26.84 27.71 -20.11
C ILE A 707 26.41 28.20 -18.73
N VAL A 708 27.30 28.02 -17.75
CA VAL A 708 27.06 28.33 -16.34
C VAL A 708 27.38 29.79 -16.03
N SER A 709 28.44 30.33 -16.64
CA SER A 709 28.90 31.70 -16.38
C SER A 709 29.65 32.25 -17.59
N LEU A 710 29.61 33.57 -17.75
CA LEU A 710 30.28 34.28 -18.85
C LEU A 710 31.76 34.66 -18.58
N GLY A 711 32.31 34.38 -17.39
CA GLY A 711 33.59 34.99 -16.99
C GLY A 711 34.48 34.24 -16.00
N SER A 712 34.27 32.93 -15.78
CA SER A 712 35.11 32.15 -14.85
C SER A 712 35.93 31.02 -15.47
N GLY A 713 35.66 30.61 -16.72
CA GLY A 713 36.46 29.60 -17.42
C GLY A 713 36.49 28.22 -16.75
N LEU A 714 35.49 27.90 -15.92
CA LEU A 714 35.41 26.66 -15.15
C LEU A 714 34.78 25.55 -15.97
N LEU A 715 35.24 24.33 -15.75
CA LEU A 715 34.72 23.16 -16.44
C LEU A 715 34.05 22.25 -15.44
N TYR A 716 32.78 21.91 -15.66
CA TYR A 716 32.03 20.95 -14.87
C TYR A 716 31.65 19.77 -15.74
N ALA A 717 31.91 18.57 -15.24
CA ALA A 717 31.42 17.34 -15.85
C ALA A 717 30.60 16.58 -14.81
N ARG A 718 29.36 16.23 -15.18
CA ARG A 718 28.39 15.61 -14.25
C ARG A 718 28.27 16.38 -12.94
N GLU A 719 28.03 17.68 -13.06
CA GLU A 719 27.83 18.62 -11.96
C GLU A 719 29.07 18.86 -11.07
N ILE A 720 30.22 18.23 -11.31
CA ILE A 720 31.44 18.40 -10.51
C ILE A 720 32.51 19.12 -11.32
N ILE A 721 33.22 20.04 -10.67
CA ILE A 721 34.32 20.79 -11.25
C ILE A 721 35.49 19.87 -11.64
N ILE A 722 36.05 20.11 -12.83
CA ILE A 722 37.30 19.52 -13.29
C ILE A 722 38.40 20.54 -13.01
N PRO A 723 39.30 20.26 -12.06
CA PRO A 723 40.34 21.21 -11.69
C PRO A 723 41.30 21.47 -12.85
N GLY A 724 41.85 22.69 -12.92
CA GLY A 724 42.83 23.11 -13.93
C GLY A 724 42.35 24.28 -14.80
N ASP A 725 43.31 24.89 -15.52
CA ASP A 725 43.03 25.90 -16.54
C ASP A 725 42.80 25.21 -17.90
N HIS A 726 41.54 25.18 -18.33
CA HIS A 726 41.10 24.56 -19.58
C HIS A 726 41.10 25.55 -20.76
N GLN A 727 41.64 26.77 -20.57
CA GLN A 727 41.65 27.85 -21.55
C GLN A 727 40.24 28.27 -22.02
N LEU A 728 39.24 28.06 -21.18
CA LEU A 728 37.87 28.45 -21.47
C LEU A 728 37.67 29.95 -21.16
N MET A 729 36.85 30.61 -21.95
CA MET A 729 36.28 31.92 -21.68
C MET A 729 35.04 31.77 -20.81
N PHE A 730 34.12 30.88 -21.20
CA PHE A 730 32.91 30.60 -20.45
C PHE A 730 33.09 29.44 -19.48
N SER A 731 32.23 29.39 -18.47
CA SER A 731 32.13 28.20 -17.62
C SER A 731 31.11 27.25 -18.19
N TYR A 732 31.50 26.00 -18.41
CA TYR A 732 30.68 25.00 -19.06
C TYR A 732 30.32 23.86 -18.14
N HIS A 733 29.10 23.34 -18.32
CA HIS A 733 28.68 22.06 -17.75
C HIS A 733 28.36 21.07 -18.86
N PHE A 734 29.01 19.91 -18.82
CA PHE A 734 28.74 18.82 -19.73
C PHE A 734 28.18 17.60 -18.97
N PRO A 735 26.85 17.37 -19.00
CA PRO A 735 26.24 16.28 -18.24
C PRO A 735 26.63 14.89 -18.76
N LYS A 736 26.97 14.78 -20.06
CA LYS A 736 27.23 13.50 -20.74
C LYS A 736 28.70 13.23 -21.04
N ILE A 737 29.61 14.17 -20.76
CA ILE A 737 31.02 13.96 -21.07
C ILE A 737 31.62 12.92 -20.11
N GLU A 738 32.35 11.95 -20.65
CA GLU A 738 33.03 10.93 -19.86
C GLU A 738 34.43 11.38 -19.48
N ILE A 739 34.75 11.36 -18.18
CA ILE A 739 36.12 11.57 -17.70
C ILE A 739 36.82 10.22 -17.71
N LYS A 740 37.64 9.97 -18.72
CA LYS A 740 38.25 8.65 -18.96
C LYS A 740 39.46 8.34 -18.07
N ASN A 741 40.08 9.36 -17.47
CA ASN A 741 41.25 9.16 -16.61
C ASN A 741 40.85 8.77 -15.17
N ARG A 742 41.66 7.93 -14.53
CA ARG A 742 41.40 7.44 -13.16
C ARG A 742 41.29 8.58 -12.15
N ASP A 743 42.16 9.58 -12.30
CA ASP A 743 42.34 10.68 -11.37
C ASP A 743 41.32 11.82 -11.57
N ARG A 744 40.44 11.69 -12.57
CA ARG A 744 39.31 12.56 -12.91
C ARG A 744 39.60 14.06 -12.94
N ASN A 745 40.82 14.42 -13.32
CA ASN A 745 41.33 15.78 -13.34
C ASN A 745 41.69 16.29 -14.74
N THR A 746 41.50 15.49 -15.80
CA THR A 746 41.79 15.92 -17.18
C THR A 746 40.78 15.36 -18.16
N LEU A 747 40.35 16.20 -19.11
CA LEU A 747 39.60 15.79 -20.30
C LEU A 747 40.52 15.87 -21.53
N SER A 748 40.25 15.06 -22.56
CA SER A 748 40.97 15.19 -23.84
C SER A 748 40.69 16.58 -24.43
N PRO A 749 41.72 17.32 -24.87
CA PRO A 749 41.52 18.61 -25.53
C PRO A 749 40.58 18.53 -26.74
N GLU A 750 40.62 17.42 -27.49
CA GLU A 750 39.77 17.17 -28.65
C GLU A 750 38.31 16.95 -28.26
N GLU A 751 38.05 16.16 -27.21
CA GLU A 751 36.71 15.94 -26.68
C GLU A 751 36.10 17.24 -26.15
N LEU A 752 36.90 18.03 -25.43
CA LEU A 752 36.46 19.34 -24.92
C LEU A 752 36.17 20.33 -26.06
N LYS A 753 37.03 20.41 -27.08
CA LYS A 753 36.80 21.23 -28.28
C LYS A 753 35.50 20.86 -28.99
N GLY A 754 35.25 19.57 -29.19
CA GLY A 754 34.01 19.09 -29.81
C GLY A 754 32.76 19.42 -28.98
N ALA A 755 32.85 19.27 -27.65
CA ALA A 755 31.74 19.57 -26.74
C ALA A 755 31.41 21.08 -26.71
N VAL A 756 32.43 21.93 -26.58
CA VAL A 756 32.29 23.40 -26.64
C VAL A 756 31.72 23.84 -27.97
N GLY A 757 32.23 23.32 -29.09
CA GLY A 757 31.72 23.65 -30.43
C GLY A 757 30.25 23.27 -30.61
N SER A 758 29.83 22.14 -30.05
CA SER A 758 28.43 21.71 -30.08
C SER A 758 27.49 22.63 -29.30
N VAL A 759 27.96 23.19 -28.19
CA VAL A 759 27.21 24.19 -27.40
C VAL A 759 27.13 25.51 -28.18
N LEU A 760 28.24 26.00 -28.74
CA LEU A 760 28.28 27.24 -29.52
C LEU A 760 27.47 27.15 -30.83
N GLU A 761 27.40 25.97 -31.47
CA GLU A 761 26.53 25.71 -32.63
C GLU A 761 25.04 25.92 -32.29
N ARG A 762 24.63 25.61 -31.07
CA ARG A 762 23.22 25.56 -30.63
C ARG A 762 22.79 26.75 -29.79
N THR A 763 23.73 27.57 -29.30
CA THR A 763 23.40 28.73 -28.46
C THR A 763 22.52 29.71 -29.24
N GLY A 764 21.42 30.07 -28.61
CA GLY A 764 20.50 31.10 -29.10
C GLY A 764 20.53 32.35 -28.22
N SER A 765 21.29 32.35 -27.12
CA SER A 765 21.32 33.48 -26.19
C SER A 765 22.04 34.68 -26.79
N PRO A 766 21.36 35.83 -27.00
CA PRO A 766 22.01 37.03 -27.52
C PRO A 766 23.15 37.53 -26.63
N GLU A 767 23.06 37.32 -25.33
CA GLU A 767 24.06 37.74 -24.36
C GLU A 767 25.36 36.91 -24.49
N VAL A 768 25.23 35.59 -24.63
CA VAL A 768 26.36 34.69 -24.88
C VAL A 768 27.04 35.06 -26.18
N ILE A 769 26.26 35.20 -27.27
CA ILE A 769 26.78 35.54 -28.60
C ILE A 769 27.51 36.88 -28.55
N ARG A 770 26.89 37.92 -27.97
CA ARG A 770 27.51 39.24 -27.83
C ARG A 770 28.81 39.19 -27.05
N THR A 771 28.83 38.47 -25.93
CA THR A 771 30.04 38.33 -25.09
C THR A 771 31.15 37.58 -25.83
N PHE A 772 30.81 36.52 -26.56
CA PHE A 772 31.74 35.79 -27.40
C PHE A 772 32.35 36.69 -28.47
N LEU A 773 31.54 37.46 -29.20
CA LEU A 773 31.99 38.35 -30.27
C LEU A 773 32.87 39.50 -29.76
N LEU A 774 32.50 40.12 -28.64
CA LEU A 774 33.29 41.19 -28.02
C LEU A 774 34.67 40.67 -27.57
N ASN A 775 34.71 39.52 -26.90
CA ASN A 775 35.98 38.94 -26.46
C ASN A 775 36.84 38.45 -27.63
N ALA A 776 36.22 37.92 -28.69
CA ALA A 776 36.94 37.56 -29.91
C ALA A 776 37.60 38.79 -30.57
N ARG A 777 36.91 39.93 -30.62
CA ARG A 777 37.47 41.20 -31.11
C ARG A 777 38.66 41.66 -30.26
N ILE A 778 38.55 41.58 -28.93
CA ILE A 778 39.62 41.96 -27.99
C ILE A 778 40.85 41.06 -28.21
N ASP A 779 40.64 39.74 -28.34
CA ASP A 779 41.71 38.77 -28.59
C ASP A 779 42.43 39.08 -29.92
N ALA A 780 41.68 39.40 -30.98
CA ALA A 780 42.21 39.78 -32.28
C ALA A 780 43.00 41.11 -32.27
N GLN A 781 42.72 42.03 -31.35
CA GLN A 781 43.43 43.32 -31.24
C GLN A 781 44.81 43.19 -30.56
N GLY A 782 45.18 42.02 -30.04
CA GLY A 782 46.53 41.73 -29.58
C GLY A 782 46.91 42.33 -28.22
N GLU A 783 45.94 42.72 -27.40
CA GLU A 783 46.21 43.09 -26.00
C GLU A 783 46.68 41.88 -25.15
N ASN A 784 46.54 40.66 -25.68
CA ASN A 784 46.91 39.38 -25.04
C ASN A 784 48.14 38.69 -25.67
N ARG A 785 49.16 39.42 -26.13
CA ARG A 785 50.36 38.84 -26.81
C ARG A 785 51.15 37.80 -26.00
N ASN A 786 50.91 37.66 -24.70
CA ASN A 786 51.53 36.64 -23.83
C ASN A 786 50.56 35.53 -23.38
N GLY A 787 49.27 35.59 -23.73
CA GLY A 787 48.24 34.63 -23.33
C GLY A 787 48.05 33.50 -24.37
N LYS A 788 47.69 32.31 -23.91
CA LYS A 788 47.16 31.26 -24.80
C LYS A 788 45.77 31.67 -25.25
N THR A 789 45.48 31.55 -26.55
CA THR A 789 44.17 31.82 -27.14
C THR A 789 43.10 30.98 -26.42
N LYS A 790 41.93 31.58 -26.17
CA LYS A 790 40.81 30.88 -25.57
C LYS A 790 40.31 29.79 -26.51
N LEU A 791 39.97 28.63 -25.95
CA LEU A 791 39.61 27.43 -26.69
C LEU A 791 38.46 27.70 -27.66
N GLU A 792 37.47 28.49 -27.25
CA GLU A 792 36.30 28.85 -28.06
C GLU A 792 36.66 29.55 -29.38
N PHE A 793 37.78 30.28 -29.44
CA PHE A 793 38.21 30.99 -30.65
C PHE A 793 38.97 30.11 -31.64
N ASP A 794 39.40 28.92 -31.21
CA ASP A 794 40.07 27.90 -32.01
C ASP A 794 39.12 26.75 -32.43
N VAL A 795 37.84 26.84 -32.09
CA VAL A 795 36.82 25.83 -32.42
C VAL A 795 36.11 26.20 -33.72
N ASP A 796 36.07 25.25 -34.65
CA ASP A 796 35.27 25.36 -35.88
C ASP A 796 33.85 24.86 -35.60
N PHE A 797 32.86 25.75 -35.74
CA PHE A 797 31.45 25.43 -35.62
C PHE A 797 30.60 26.28 -36.58
N LEU A 798 29.40 25.79 -36.92
CA LEU A 798 28.44 26.49 -37.77
C LEU A 798 27.15 26.71 -36.97
N PRO A 799 26.76 27.94 -36.62
CA PRO A 799 25.53 28.20 -35.88
C PRO A 799 24.31 27.66 -36.60
N LYS A 800 23.43 26.96 -35.86
CA LYS A 800 22.13 26.50 -36.40
C LYS A 800 21.20 27.66 -36.70
N ASP A 801 21.20 28.68 -35.85
CA ASP A 801 20.47 29.92 -36.06
C ASP A 801 21.45 30.99 -36.55
N SER A 802 21.77 30.98 -37.84
CA SER A 802 22.61 32.04 -38.42
C SER A 802 21.94 33.42 -38.32
N GLY A 803 20.61 33.48 -38.32
CA GLY A 803 19.85 34.72 -38.24
C GLY A 803 20.11 35.50 -36.95
N ILE A 804 20.10 34.82 -35.80
CA ILE A 804 20.36 35.46 -34.50
C ILE A 804 21.82 35.90 -34.37
N TRP A 805 22.78 35.09 -34.85
CA TRP A 805 24.19 35.45 -34.83
C TRP A 805 24.48 36.69 -35.69
N LYS A 806 23.91 36.74 -36.90
CA LYS A 806 23.99 37.91 -37.77
C LYS A 806 23.39 39.15 -37.11
N LYS A 807 22.18 39.02 -36.58
CA LYS A 807 21.47 40.12 -35.91
C LYS A 807 22.26 40.66 -34.72
N VAL A 808 22.75 39.79 -33.84
CA VAL A 808 23.51 40.21 -32.64
C VAL A 808 24.83 40.87 -33.04
N PHE A 809 25.50 40.36 -34.08
CA PHE A 809 26.69 41.00 -34.63
C PHE A 809 26.39 42.42 -35.14
N GLU A 810 25.36 42.59 -35.96
CA GLU A 810 24.94 43.89 -36.50
C GLU A 810 24.49 44.86 -35.39
N GLU A 811 23.83 44.38 -34.33
CA GLU A 811 23.51 45.18 -33.13
C GLU A 811 24.75 45.61 -32.34
N THR A 812 25.80 44.78 -32.33
CA THR A 812 27.01 45.01 -31.52
C THR A 812 28.01 45.90 -32.24
N PHE A 813 28.13 45.76 -33.56
CA PHE A 813 29.16 46.45 -34.35
C PHE A 813 28.61 47.36 -35.46
N GLY A 814 27.31 47.29 -35.77
CA GLY A 814 26.68 48.03 -36.87
C GLY A 814 26.40 47.15 -38.10
N SER A 815 25.45 47.57 -38.95
CA SER A 815 25.08 46.86 -40.19
C SER A 815 26.06 47.08 -41.36
N ASP A 816 26.83 48.16 -41.30
CA ASP A 816 27.74 48.61 -42.37
C ASP A 816 29.20 48.24 -42.05
N VAL A 817 29.40 47.05 -41.49
CA VAL A 817 30.73 46.53 -41.12
C VAL A 817 31.06 45.26 -41.88
N SER A 818 32.34 45.04 -42.14
CA SER A 818 32.85 43.82 -42.77
C SER A 818 33.79 43.07 -41.83
N VAL A 819 33.71 41.74 -41.85
CA VAL A 819 34.55 40.87 -41.01
C VAL A 819 35.86 40.58 -41.73
N ARG A 820 36.96 40.56 -40.97
CA ARG A 820 38.31 40.18 -41.45
C ARG A 820 38.98 39.22 -40.48
N ASP A 821 39.70 38.24 -41.05
CA ASP A 821 40.65 37.41 -40.30
C ASP A 821 41.90 38.22 -39.90
N VAL A 822 42.22 38.23 -38.61
CA VAL A 822 43.40 38.89 -38.03
C VAL A 822 44.72 38.42 -38.66
N ARG A 823 44.80 37.19 -39.17
CA ARG A 823 45.99 36.63 -39.85
C ARG A 823 46.05 36.92 -41.34
N GLY A 824 45.02 37.55 -41.92
CA GLY A 824 45.00 37.89 -43.33
C GLY A 824 45.92 39.09 -43.61
N ASP A 825 47.05 38.88 -44.28
CA ASP A 825 48.09 39.90 -44.56
C ASP A 825 47.72 40.93 -45.66
N ASP A 826 46.43 41.19 -45.90
CA ASP A 826 46.03 42.12 -46.96
C ASP A 826 46.06 43.59 -46.48
N PHE A 827 47.27 44.13 -46.37
CA PHE A 827 47.52 45.52 -46.01
C PHE A 827 46.88 46.50 -47.01
N ASN A 828 46.74 46.08 -48.27
CA ASN A 828 46.10 46.86 -49.33
C ASN A 828 44.57 46.91 -49.15
N ALA A 829 43.94 45.78 -48.80
CA ALA A 829 42.51 45.75 -48.46
C ALA A 829 42.16 46.65 -47.27
N MET A 830 43.07 46.82 -46.30
CA MET A 830 42.83 47.66 -45.11
C MET A 830 42.70 49.15 -45.46
N HIS A 831 43.55 49.66 -46.35
CA HIS A 831 43.46 51.05 -46.83
C HIS A 831 42.32 51.26 -47.84
N GLN A 832 42.01 50.26 -48.67
CA GLN A 832 40.90 50.34 -49.62
C GLN A 832 39.52 50.29 -48.95
N ASN A 833 39.37 49.59 -47.83
CA ASN A 833 38.11 49.56 -47.05
C ASN A 833 37.74 50.92 -46.44
N LEU A 834 38.74 51.71 -46.01
CA LEU A 834 38.53 53.07 -45.52
C LEU A 834 38.00 54.02 -46.61
N HIS A 835 38.31 53.76 -47.87
CA HIS A 835 37.85 54.57 -49.01
C HIS A 835 36.39 54.29 -49.41
N VAL A 836 35.87 53.09 -49.10
CA VAL A 836 34.48 52.70 -49.39
C VAL A 836 33.51 52.91 -48.22
N GLY A 837 33.98 53.48 -47.10
CA GLY A 837 33.16 53.84 -45.96
C GLY A 837 32.75 52.69 -45.04
N LEU A 838 33.38 51.52 -45.16
CA LEU A 838 33.07 50.34 -44.35
C LEU A 838 34.01 50.25 -43.13
N GLU A 839 33.45 50.02 -41.93
CA GLU A 839 34.25 49.70 -40.75
C GLU A 839 34.67 48.22 -40.78
N LEU A 840 35.95 47.95 -40.54
CA LEU A 840 36.50 46.59 -40.51
C LEU A 840 36.60 46.07 -39.08
N ILE A 841 35.97 44.92 -38.81
CA ILE A 841 36.07 44.22 -37.53
C ILE A 841 37.00 43.02 -37.70
N SER A 842 38.16 43.07 -37.04
CA SER A 842 39.13 41.98 -37.02
C SER A 842 38.71 40.91 -36.00
N MET A 843 38.75 39.65 -36.41
CA MET A 843 38.36 38.49 -35.62
C MET A 843 39.39 37.36 -35.73
N PRO A 844 39.48 36.43 -34.75
CA PRO A 844 40.27 35.21 -34.86
C PRO A 844 39.82 34.36 -36.07
N SER A 845 40.74 33.60 -36.66
CA SER A 845 40.51 32.94 -37.97
C SER A 845 39.29 32.01 -38.01
N SER A 846 39.04 31.20 -36.97
CA SER A 846 37.86 30.34 -36.91
C SER A 846 36.55 31.13 -36.73
N VAL A 847 36.59 32.20 -35.93
CA VAL A 847 35.45 33.10 -35.73
C VAL A 847 35.11 33.86 -37.00
N ALA A 848 36.12 34.38 -37.72
CA ALA A 848 35.94 35.08 -38.98
C ALA A 848 35.25 34.17 -40.02
N ARG A 849 35.76 32.94 -40.22
CA ARG A 849 35.15 31.96 -41.13
C ARG A 849 33.69 31.63 -40.76
N MET A 850 33.40 31.48 -39.48
CA MET A 850 32.04 31.23 -39.00
C MET A 850 31.10 32.40 -39.33
N LEU A 851 31.55 33.64 -39.09
CA LEU A 851 30.78 34.85 -39.39
C LEU A 851 30.54 35.03 -40.89
N GLU A 852 31.51 34.69 -41.73
CA GLU A 852 31.32 34.65 -43.19
C GLU A 852 30.22 33.65 -43.59
N TYR A 853 30.21 32.47 -42.98
CA TYR A 853 29.18 31.46 -43.23
C TYR A 853 27.78 31.92 -42.78
N VAL A 854 27.70 32.67 -41.68
CA VAL A 854 26.46 33.27 -41.17
C VAL A 854 25.87 34.33 -42.12
N GLY A 855 26.60 34.69 -43.19
CA GLY A 855 26.12 35.60 -44.23
C GLY A 855 26.38 37.07 -43.89
N LEU A 856 27.42 37.32 -43.07
CA LEU A 856 28.00 38.65 -42.93
C LEU A 856 28.90 38.93 -44.14
N PRO A 857 28.78 40.11 -44.75
CA PRO A 857 29.47 40.40 -45.99
C PRO A 857 30.98 40.45 -45.76
N THR A 858 31.71 39.71 -46.59
CA THR A 858 33.16 39.88 -46.71
C THR A 858 33.47 41.16 -47.46
N TYR A 859 34.68 41.69 -47.27
CA TYR A 859 35.19 42.80 -48.09
C TYR A 859 35.01 42.55 -49.60
N LYS A 860 35.36 41.35 -50.06
CA LYS A 860 35.28 40.99 -51.49
C LYS A 860 33.85 41.03 -52.03
N GLN A 861 32.88 40.59 -51.22
CA GLN A 861 31.45 40.64 -51.58
C GLN A 861 30.93 42.08 -51.66
N ARG A 862 31.35 42.97 -50.73
CA ARG A 862 30.99 44.40 -50.81
C ARG A 862 31.63 45.10 -52.00
N LEU A 863 32.89 44.79 -52.32
CA LEU A 863 33.56 45.38 -53.48
C LEU A 863 32.83 45.04 -54.79
N TYR A 864 32.36 43.81 -54.92
CA TYR A 864 31.54 43.40 -56.07
C TYR A 864 30.23 44.19 -56.12
N GLU A 865 29.51 44.31 -54.99
CA GLU A 865 28.25 45.08 -54.88
C GLU A 865 28.43 46.54 -55.34
N MET A 866 29.57 47.17 -55.04
CA MET A 866 29.84 48.57 -55.41
C MET A 866 30.09 48.81 -56.90
N THR A 867 30.51 47.77 -57.63
CA THR A 867 30.77 47.81 -59.09
C THR A 867 29.63 47.19 -59.91
N ASP A 868 28.66 46.55 -59.26
CA ASP A 868 27.52 45.91 -59.90
C ASP A 868 26.40 46.92 -60.19
N VAL A 869 26.56 47.67 -61.28
CA VAL A 869 25.79 48.88 -61.60
C VAL A 869 24.94 48.73 -62.87
N ILE A 870 24.02 49.68 -63.12
CA ILE A 870 23.28 49.79 -64.39
C ILE A 870 23.93 50.87 -65.24
N HIS A 871 24.43 50.50 -66.41
CA HIS A 871 24.97 51.45 -67.38
C HIS A 871 23.85 52.21 -68.10
N ILE A 872 24.02 53.53 -68.19
CA ILE A 872 23.07 54.44 -68.82
C ILE A 872 23.51 54.70 -70.27
N PRO A 873 22.66 54.46 -71.27
CA PRO A 873 22.94 54.81 -72.66
C PRO A 873 23.21 56.31 -72.83
N TYR A 874 24.12 56.68 -73.74
CA TYR A 874 24.50 58.07 -73.97
C TYR A 874 23.30 58.96 -74.34
N GLU A 875 22.32 58.39 -75.03
CA GLU A 875 21.10 59.07 -75.48
C GLU A 875 20.26 59.57 -74.32
N GLU A 876 20.26 58.85 -73.19
CA GLU A 876 19.46 59.13 -71.98
C GLU A 876 20.10 60.17 -71.04
N LEU A 877 21.31 60.62 -71.36
CA LEU A 877 21.98 61.69 -70.65
C LEU A 877 21.43 63.06 -71.07
N THR A 878 21.31 63.95 -70.09
CA THR A 878 20.91 65.35 -70.28
C THR A 878 21.97 66.13 -71.07
N GLY A 879 21.59 67.27 -71.65
CA GLY A 879 22.53 68.11 -72.39
C GLY A 879 23.73 68.57 -71.55
N GLN A 880 23.50 68.88 -70.27
CA GLN A 880 24.56 69.29 -69.34
C GLN A 880 25.50 68.13 -68.97
N GLU A 881 24.96 66.92 -68.76
CA GLU A 881 25.77 65.72 -68.52
C GLU A 881 26.66 65.41 -69.73
N LYS A 882 26.12 65.54 -70.95
CA LYS A 882 26.87 65.36 -72.21
C LYS A 882 28.00 66.39 -72.35
N GLU A 883 27.72 67.66 -72.08
CA GLU A 883 28.72 68.72 -72.12
C GLU A 883 29.89 68.44 -71.14
N ILE A 884 29.59 67.99 -69.92
CA ILE A 884 30.63 67.59 -68.95
C ILE A 884 31.44 66.41 -69.49
N LEU A 885 30.80 65.37 -70.00
CA LEU A 885 31.49 64.21 -70.57
C LEU A 885 32.38 64.55 -71.77
N GLU A 886 32.00 65.53 -72.58
CA GLU A 886 32.81 66.03 -73.70
C GLU A 886 34.03 66.83 -73.22
N LEU A 887 33.94 67.50 -72.06
CA LEU A 887 35.04 68.26 -71.46
C LEU A 887 36.07 67.39 -70.72
N LEU A 888 35.66 66.27 -70.10
CA LEU A 888 36.55 65.42 -69.30
C LEU A 888 37.80 64.93 -70.07
N PRO A 889 37.69 64.45 -71.34
CA PRO A 889 38.87 64.06 -72.12
C PRO A 889 39.86 65.20 -72.39
N MET A 890 39.48 66.47 -72.25
CA MET A 890 40.45 67.57 -72.37
C MET A 890 41.49 67.53 -71.24
N ILE A 891 41.18 66.88 -70.11
CA ILE A 891 42.12 66.71 -68.99
C ILE A 891 43.26 65.74 -69.35
N ASP A 892 43.02 64.81 -70.28
CA ASP A 892 44.00 63.80 -70.70
C ASP A 892 45.30 64.41 -71.24
N GLU A 893 45.26 65.62 -71.81
CA GLU A 893 46.45 66.32 -72.33
C GLU A 893 47.51 66.59 -71.24
N PHE A 894 47.08 66.65 -69.98
CA PHE A 894 47.95 66.93 -68.84
C PHE A 894 48.41 65.66 -68.11
N LEU A 895 47.86 64.49 -68.45
CA LEU A 895 48.12 63.23 -67.75
C LEU A 895 49.36 62.50 -68.33
N PRO A 896 50.40 62.20 -67.50
CA PRO A 896 51.61 61.54 -67.99
C PRO A 896 51.34 60.15 -68.55
N GLY A 897 51.80 59.83 -69.76
CA GLY A 897 51.67 58.49 -70.33
C GLY A 897 50.22 58.02 -70.47
N ASN A 898 49.29 58.95 -70.75
CA ASN A 898 47.86 58.68 -70.81
C ASN A 898 47.49 57.56 -71.79
N ARG A 899 46.61 56.66 -71.36
CA ARG A 899 46.01 55.60 -72.18
C ARG A 899 44.59 56.00 -72.52
N SER A 900 44.19 55.77 -73.77
CA SER A 900 42.82 55.99 -74.21
C SER A 900 41.86 55.12 -73.40
N SER A 901 40.69 55.67 -73.07
CA SER A 901 39.61 54.99 -72.36
C SER A 901 38.26 55.55 -72.80
N GLU A 902 37.26 54.68 -72.90
CA GLU A 902 35.87 55.11 -73.09
C GLU A 902 35.27 55.51 -71.73
N ILE A 903 34.44 56.57 -71.69
CA ILE A 903 33.72 56.95 -70.47
C ILE A 903 32.31 56.36 -70.55
N VAL A 904 31.90 55.64 -69.52
CA VAL A 904 30.55 55.07 -69.37
C VAL A 904 29.91 55.63 -68.12
N VAL A 905 28.63 55.98 -68.21
CA VAL A 905 27.87 56.48 -67.06
C VAL A 905 27.02 55.37 -66.49
N TYR A 906 26.87 55.33 -65.16
CA TYR A 906 26.03 54.34 -64.49
C TYR A 906 25.19 54.92 -63.34
N GLU A 907 24.19 54.15 -62.92
CA GLU A 907 23.41 54.38 -61.70
C GLU A 907 23.28 53.09 -60.85
N PRO A 908 22.91 53.22 -59.56
CA PRO A 908 22.64 52.06 -58.71
C PRO A 908 21.46 51.22 -59.23
N LYS A 909 21.53 49.89 -59.07
CA LYS A 909 20.47 48.95 -59.45
C LYS A 909 19.20 49.08 -58.60
N TYR A 910 19.35 49.45 -57.33
CA TYR A 910 18.24 49.60 -56.40
C TYR A 910 18.50 50.74 -55.41
N SER A 911 17.41 51.31 -54.89
CA SER A 911 17.47 52.36 -53.86
C SER A 911 18.16 51.82 -52.60
N GLY A 912 19.18 52.52 -52.11
CA GLY A 912 19.98 52.12 -50.95
C GLY A 912 21.21 51.26 -51.27
N GLN A 913 21.48 50.92 -52.54
CA GLN A 913 22.74 50.29 -52.91
C GLN A 913 23.91 51.29 -52.73
N HIS A 914 24.95 50.86 -52.03
CA HIS A 914 26.21 51.60 -51.96
C HIS A 914 27.04 51.33 -53.20
N VAL A 915 27.12 52.29 -54.12
CA VAL A 915 27.97 52.23 -55.33
C VAL A 915 29.16 53.17 -55.21
N ALA A 916 30.25 52.87 -55.91
CA ALA A 916 31.38 53.78 -56.00
C ALA A 916 30.98 55.11 -56.69
N ALA A 917 31.80 56.16 -56.54
CA ALA A 917 31.62 57.39 -57.31
C ALA A 917 32.10 57.22 -58.76
N GLY A 918 33.12 56.39 -58.96
CA GLY A 918 33.65 55.93 -60.23
C GLY A 918 34.38 54.60 -60.05
N PHE A 919 34.73 53.93 -61.16
CA PHE A 919 35.69 52.82 -61.16
C PHE A 919 36.32 52.64 -62.55
N ALA A 920 37.54 52.12 -62.62
CA ALA A 920 38.20 51.72 -63.86
C ALA A 920 38.26 50.18 -64.00
N ASP A 921 37.88 49.66 -65.17
CA ASP A 921 37.94 48.20 -65.45
C ASP A 921 39.15 47.80 -66.31
N GLY A 922 40.03 48.75 -66.61
CA GLY A 922 41.22 48.59 -67.45
C GLY A 922 41.00 48.89 -68.93
N SER A 923 39.75 49.07 -69.36
CA SER A 923 39.40 49.49 -70.73
C SER A 923 38.52 50.74 -70.74
N LYS A 924 37.65 50.89 -69.74
CA LYS A 924 36.68 51.97 -69.59
C LYS A 924 36.79 52.65 -68.23
N ILE A 925 36.36 53.90 -68.20
CA ILE A 925 36.17 54.69 -66.99
C ILE A 925 34.68 54.80 -66.73
N HIS A 926 34.23 54.25 -65.62
CA HIS A 926 32.84 54.25 -65.21
C HIS A 926 32.63 55.40 -64.24
N LEU A 927 31.68 56.28 -64.52
CA LEU A 927 31.31 57.40 -63.65
C LEU A 927 29.86 57.28 -63.20
N SER A 928 29.61 57.48 -61.91
CA SER A 928 28.23 57.56 -61.42
C SER A 928 27.53 58.77 -62.02
N ARG A 929 26.28 58.64 -62.47
CA ARG A 929 25.48 59.77 -62.97
C ARG A 929 25.45 60.93 -61.98
N SER A 930 25.43 60.63 -60.68
CA SER A 930 25.43 61.63 -59.62
C SER A 930 26.68 62.54 -59.57
N THR A 931 27.83 62.07 -60.08
CA THR A 931 29.06 62.86 -60.13
C THR A 931 29.06 63.87 -61.26
N LEU A 932 28.20 63.70 -62.27
CA LEU A 932 28.03 64.62 -63.40
C LEU A 932 27.16 65.86 -63.06
N SER A 933 26.82 66.05 -61.78
CA SER A 933 26.05 67.20 -61.32
C SER A 933 26.79 68.54 -61.47
N PHE A 934 28.13 68.52 -61.45
CA PHE A 934 28.99 69.67 -61.72
C PHE A 934 30.39 69.21 -62.14
N PHE A 935 31.05 70.02 -62.98
CA PHE A 935 32.29 69.64 -63.66
C PHE A 935 33.42 69.28 -62.69
N GLU A 936 33.60 70.02 -61.60
CA GLU A 936 34.72 69.80 -60.67
C GLU A 936 34.70 68.42 -60.02
N ARG A 937 33.52 67.95 -59.62
CA ARG A 937 33.36 66.61 -59.04
C ARG A 937 33.51 65.51 -60.08
N ALA A 938 32.97 65.72 -61.29
CA ALA A 938 33.17 64.79 -62.39
C ALA A 938 34.66 64.68 -62.76
N ALA A 939 35.37 65.80 -62.80
CA ALA A 939 36.79 65.89 -63.12
C ALA A 939 37.67 65.23 -62.05
N ASP A 940 37.37 65.43 -60.77
CA ASP A 940 38.10 64.80 -59.65
C ASP A 940 37.99 63.27 -59.71
N VAL A 941 36.77 62.75 -59.81
CA VAL A 941 36.52 61.30 -59.94
C VAL A 941 37.14 60.77 -61.24
N TYR A 942 37.00 61.49 -62.35
CA TYR A 942 37.60 61.10 -63.63
C TYR A 942 39.12 60.98 -63.54
N VAL A 943 39.83 61.97 -62.99
CA VAL A 943 41.29 61.95 -62.84
C VAL A 943 41.74 60.81 -61.91
N HIS A 944 40.99 60.57 -60.83
CA HIS A 944 41.22 59.45 -59.92
C HIS A 944 41.13 58.11 -60.67
N GLU A 945 40.02 57.85 -61.37
CA GLU A 945 39.86 56.60 -62.13
C GLU A 945 40.84 56.49 -63.31
N LYS A 946 41.16 57.60 -63.95
CA LYS A 946 42.14 57.64 -65.04
C LYS A 946 43.55 57.32 -64.54
N THR A 947 43.85 57.64 -63.29
CA THR A 947 45.09 57.21 -62.64
C THR A 947 45.13 55.69 -62.51
N HIS A 948 44.05 55.04 -62.06
CA HIS A 948 43.97 53.57 -62.04
C HIS A 948 44.20 53.00 -63.44
N HIS A 949 43.52 53.53 -64.45
CA HIS A 949 43.67 53.08 -65.85
C HIS A 949 45.11 53.18 -66.37
N ASN A 950 45.75 54.33 -66.15
CA ASN A 950 47.09 54.61 -66.67
C ASN A 950 48.19 53.85 -65.90
N THR A 951 47.93 53.47 -64.65
CA THR A 951 48.86 52.69 -63.81
C THR A 951 48.62 51.18 -63.87
N SER A 952 47.79 50.70 -64.80
CA SER A 952 47.42 49.27 -64.94
C SER A 952 46.68 48.73 -63.72
N LEU A 953 45.66 49.47 -63.28
CA LEU A 953 44.80 49.21 -62.12
C LEU A 953 45.58 49.15 -60.80
N ALA A 954 46.59 50.02 -60.66
CA ALA A 954 47.34 50.08 -59.41
C ALA A 954 46.41 50.54 -58.27
N PRO A 955 46.39 49.85 -57.11
CA PRO A 955 45.58 50.25 -55.95
C PRO A 955 45.89 51.68 -55.49
N ASP A 956 44.91 52.38 -54.90
CA ASP A 956 45.06 53.74 -54.33
C ASP A 956 46.26 53.85 -53.39
N ALA A 957 46.41 52.83 -52.53
CA ALA A 957 47.46 52.74 -51.54
C ALA A 957 48.83 52.36 -52.12
N SER A 958 48.94 52.11 -53.43
CA SER A 958 50.21 51.80 -54.06
C SER A 958 51.07 53.05 -54.25
N ALA A 959 52.39 52.87 -54.18
CA ALA A 959 53.32 53.95 -54.52
C ALA A 959 53.17 54.39 -56.00
N GLY A 960 52.82 53.44 -56.89
CA GLY A 960 52.57 53.72 -58.31
C GLY A 960 51.43 54.71 -58.53
N PHE A 961 50.29 54.51 -57.86
CA PHE A 961 49.13 55.40 -57.94
C PHE A 961 49.44 56.81 -57.41
N ARG A 962 50.01 56.91 -56.20
CA ARG A 962 50.35 58.22 -55.60
C ARG A 962 51.39 58.99 -56.39
N ASN A 963 52.44 58.31 -56.87
CA ASN A 963 53.46 58.94 -57.69
C ASN A 963 52.87 59.46 -59.01
N TYR A 964 51.94 58.71 -59.61
CA TYR A 964 51.25 59.14 -60.82
C TYR A 964 50.43 60.42 -60.59
N LEU A 965 49.60 60.48 -59.55
CA LEU A 965 48.83 61.71 -59.23
C LEU A 965 49.74 62.91 -58.96
N THR A 966 50.86 62.70 -58.27
CA THR A 966 51.85 63.76 -58.02
C THR A 966 52.45 64.28 -59.33
N LEU A 967 52.77 63.38 -60.28
CA LEU A 967 53.28 63.74 -61.60
C LEU A 967 52.20 64.45 -62.44
N ALA A 968 50.96 63.98 -62.40
CA ALA A 968 49.83 64.59 -63.10
C ALA A 968 49.56 66.02 -62.60
N ALA A 969 49.50 66.21 -61.28
CA ALA A 969 49.35 67.53 -60.68
C ALA A 969 50.51 68.48 -61.05
N SER A 970 51.75 67.97 -61.04
CA SER A 970 52.93 68.74 -61.45
C SER A 970 52.86 69.13 -62.93
N SER A 971 52.43 68.22 -63.80
CA SER A 971 52.23 68.45 -65.24
C SER A 971 51.15 69.51 -65.52
N MET A 972 50.00 69.41 -64.85
CA MET A 972 48.92 70.40 -64.93
C MET A 972 49.41 71.79 -64.48
N ALA A 973 50.09 71.86 -63.32
CA ALA A 973 50.62 73.11 -62.79
C ALA A 973 51.64 73.77 -63.75
N LEU A 974 52.55 72.99 -64.32
CA LEU A 974 53.52 73.47 -65.31
C LEU A 974 52.84 73.97 -66.60
N SER A 975 51.83 73.25 -67.08
CA SER A 975 51.09 73.66 -68.28
C SER A 975 50.27 74.94 -68.05
N MET A 976 49.66 75.10 -66.87
CA MET A 976 48.99 76.34 -66.49
C MET A 976 49.97 77.51 -66.39
N LEU A 977 51.16 77.29 -65.82
CA LEU A 977 52.22 78.31 -65.77
C LEU A 977 52.71 78.70 -67.17
N ASP A 978 52.78 77.75 -68.11
CA ASP A 978 53.18 78.02 -69.50
C ASP A 978 52.08 78.74 -70.30
N LYS A 979 50.80 78.40 -70.08
CA LYS A 979 49.64 79.15 -70.60
C LYS A 979 49.60 80.58 -70.04
N LEU A 980 49.88 80.78 -68.75
CA LEU A 980 49.98 82.11 -68.12
C LEU A 980 51.18 82.92 -68.64
N LYS A 981 52.31 82.27 -68.89
CA LYS A 981 53.49 82.90 -69.52
C LYS A 981 53.18 83.34 -70.95
N SER A 982 52.48 82.52 -71.72
CA SER A 982 52.05 82.81 -73.10
C SER A 982 50.99 83.91 -73.15
N ALA A 983 50.05 83.94 -72.19
CA ALA A 983 49.04 84.98 -72.04
C ALA A 983 49.60 86.33 -71.53
N ARG A 984 50.80 86.35 -70.93
CA ARG A 984 51.55 87.57 -70.59
C ARG A 984 52.45 88.08 -71.72
N ALA A 985 52.74 87.22 -72.70
CA ALA A 985 53.59 87.56 -73.86
C ALA A 985 52.76 88.09 -75.04
N ASN A 986 51.45 87.83 -75.06
CA ASN A 986 50.44 88.54 -75.84
C ASN A 986 49.83 89.68 -75.01
#